data_AF-A0A3P9LEH9-F1
#
_entry.id   AF-A0A3P9LEH9-F1
#
_cell.length_a   1.000
_cell.length_b   1.000
_cell.length_c   1.000
_cell.angle_alpha   90.00
_cell.angle_beta   90.00
_cell.angle_gamma   90.00
#
_symmetry.space_group_name_H-M   'P 1'
#
loop_
_entity.id
_entity.type
_entity.pdbx_description
1 polymer ?
#
loop_
_entity_poly.entity_id
_entity_poly.type
_entity_poly.pdbx_seq_one_letter_code
_entity_poly.pdbx_strand_id
1 'polypeptide(L)'
;MTWLVRFVHQSSRMADQSRQIKLAAAKKKLKEFQQKSSPAPGGGEKGGGGGGGGAGAKKKRKMKGQADAPSADRDSPDTFDSFLKALSQSNGVVLSPNGNFQTPAAIEPPRFPSPQFLEEPNSEPEHGAPVLKPAVANPATNPKSDSHITDLQEYPDTNGNESLQEENRPLSSTESLRQLSQQLNGLLSESSAAYVNGETAPPVSEKELEAQQTQELTDQLQKERKEFEQRFSKEQGAIREQLQVHIQTIGILVSEKSELQTALQYTQQAARQKTVEAEELNNRLQATKQRVSELERTLSSVSTQQKQFEKSLKEVEKERDGLRLEVLRLNNLSEESKQQSSELSEQLKLSNQDNAAIKLEVEDLRKRLEISDLMLQQCSNQSDPTIANQQVHLLLEEKQQLEAVNHQLMESVSQLKTERDCYAEQIQKEGLLWKDKTEQLLTQVTLVAEERDKNINRVLELEASIAELKNAAALLSAEKETRDHPEPPTSGPSEQEVALQEALSNLQEEKEAIAAQYQAQLRDNEQLSRLCAEQEARLGELERQVESQAHEEEDRRRMLEDVQSDKATISRALTQNRTLKDQLAELQNGFVKLTNENMELTTAIQSEHHVKKELARRMGELQEELHNVKEQMELKCQEVQGAVEQRDQVVAHLQQYSAAYQTLVSEREQLHKLYLQQCQLLDRLQHDESQGRTQLEISHSQLKQAQEHLEKLVRDNEELKAEVMELLNSSALMSSSRDQGDGIESQSLQENPEESPSIVIPEDFESRKEMEDFIHGALAQLKAERDEARRQLEEEHRLHMAARQQAAVAVRLEQQHHSHSAAHQHEHSSSQEQCGDCDHKHEHSEGGVPVEIHQALQTAMEKLQQRFMSLMQEKADLKERVEELEHRCIQLSGETDTIGEYIALYQSQRAIMKQKHQEKEQYISMLAQDKEEMKAKLAELQNLVMRLVAERNEWYNRYTGAAAGAGTVNPDLLPVGEDHAPSQQQSHTHTELSRAEAMEAVASFERSSGFEASSLHTPSSGLVQTEPKPLVPKEDGTAQQIMQLLHEIQNPQGAPRSPPFLGENPCIPFFYRPDEQDEVKILVV
;
A
#
# COMPACT_ATOMS: atom_id res chain seq x y z
N MET A 1 22.81 12.97 16.61
CA MET A 1 21.34 13.09 16.43
C MET A 1 20.92 14.36 15.67
N THR A 2 21.35 15.57 16.07
CA THR A 2 20.97 16.87 15.45
C THR A 2 21.08 16.94 13.92
N TRP A 3 22.10 16.30 13.31
CA TRP A 3 22.23 16.21 11.85
C TRP A 3 21.11 15.42 11.17
N LEU A 4 20.67 14.28 11.73
CA LEU A 4 19.51 13.53 11.21
C LEU A 4 18.23 14.36 11.26
N VAL A 5 18.01 15.06 12.39
CA VAL A 5 16.80 15.90 12.56
C VAL A 5 16.75 17.02 11.52
N ARG A 6 17.91 17.65 11.20
CA ARG A 6 18.01 18.63 10.10
C ARG A 6 17.78 18.00 8.73
N PHE A 7 18.37 16.84 8.45
CA PHE A 7 18.22 16.17 7.15
C PHE A 7 16.74 15.77 6.90
N VAL A 8 16.08 15.17 7.89
CA VAL A 8 14.65 14.82 7.84
C VAL A 8 13.77 16.07 7.66
N HIS A 9 14.02 17.16 8.41
CA HIS A 9 13.29 18.41 8.23
C HIS A 9 13.48 19.03 6.83
N GLN A 10 14.69 18.93 6.27
CA GLN A 10 14.99 19.50 4.97
C GLN A 10 14.41 18.65 3.83
N SER A 11 14.45 17.32 3.94
CA SER A 11 13.71 16.40 3.06
C SER A 11 12.20 16.61 3.13
N SER A 12 11.62 16.79 4.33
CA SER A 12 10.19 17.10 4.47
C SER A 12 9.83 18.42 3.81
N ARG A 13 10.59 19.51 4.05
CA ARG A 13 10.37 20.80 3.37
C ARG A 13 10.46 20.71 1.85
N MET A 14 11.41 19.94 1.32
CA MET A 14 11.56 19.71 -0.13
C MET A 14 10.37 18.92 -0.69
N ALA A 15 9.89 17.90 0.04
CA ALA A 15 8.69 17.14 -0.32
C ALA A 15 7.43 18.01 -0.28
N ASP A 16 7.24 18.83 0.75
CA ASP A 16 6.10 19.75 0.88
C ASP A 16 6.13 20.87 -0.18
N GLN A 17 7.29 21.42 -0.52
CA GLN A 17 7.41 22.34 -1.67
C GLN A 17 7.05 21.64 -2.99
N SER A 18 7.56 20.42 -3.24
CA SER A 18 7.19 19.64 -4.43
C SER A 18 5.68 19.37 -4.47
N ARG A 19 5.07 19.04 -3.33
CA ARG A 19 3.62 18.81 -3.16
C ARG A 19 2.81 20.08 -3.38
N GLN A 20 3.25 21.23 -2.86
CA GLN A 20 2.62 22.54 -3.09
C GLN A 20 2.72 22.98 -4.55
N ILE A 21 3.86 22.81 -5.21
CA ILE A 21 4.05 23.12 -6.64
C ILE A 21 3.14 22.23 -7.50
N LYS A 22 3.06 20.93 -7.21
CA LYS A 22 2.14 20.00 -7.88
C LYS A 22 0.66 20.37 -7.64
N LEU A 23 0.28 20.76 -6.42
CA LEU A 23 -1.05 21.26 -6.10
C LEU A 23 -1.37 22.59 -6.80
N ALA A 24 -0.42 23.50 -6.93
CA ALA A 24 -0.59 24.76 -7.66
C ALA A 24 -0.77 24.50 -9.16
N ALA A 25 0.01 23.60 -9.75
CA ALA A 25 -0.14 23.18 -11.14
C ALA A 25 -1.47 22.47 -11.39
N ALA A 26 -1.92 21.60 -10.48
CA ALA A 26 -3.22 20.95 -10.54
C ALA A 26 -4.38 21.96 -10.43
N LYS A 27 -4.31 22.91 -9.48
CA LYS A 27 -5.28 24.01 -9.35
C LYS A 27 -5.30 24.92 -10.59
N LYS A 28 -4.15 25.19 -11.22
CA LYS A 28 -4.08 25.95 -12.48
C LYS A 28 -4.79 25.20 -13.61
N LYS A 29 -4.48 23.91 -13.81
CA LYS A 29 -5.15 23.07 -14.82
C LYS A 29 -6.67 22.92 -14.56
N LEU A 30 -7.09 22.78 -13.31
CA LEU A 30 -8.51 22.74 -12.94
C LEU A 30 -9.21 24.08 -13.26
N LYS A 31 -8.57 25.21 -12.99
CA LYS A 31 -9.09 26.54 -13.36
C LYS A 31 -9.14 26.76 -14.87
N GLU A 32 -8.13 26.31 -15.61
CA GLU A 32 -8.12 26.32 -17.09
C GLU A 32 -9.22 25.42 -17.68
N PHE A 33 -9.51 24.27 -17.05
CA PHE A 33 -10.61 23.38 -17.45
C PHE A 33 -11.98 24.00 -17.16
N GLN A 34 -12.16 24.62 -15.98
CA GLN A 34 -13.39 25.33 -15.60
C GLN A 34 -13.64 26.57 -16.49
N GLN A 35 -12.59 27.31 -16.88
CA GLN A 35 -12.71 28.42 -17.83
C GLN A 35 -13.08 27.96 -19.25
N LYS A 36 -12.83 26.70 -19.62
CA LYS A 36 -13.22 26.12 -20.92
C LYS A 36 -14.61 25.45 -20.93
N SER A 37 -15.30 25.39 -19.79
CA SER A 37 -16.56 24.63 -19.64
C SER A 37 -17.77 25.48 -19.21
N SER A 38 -17.67 26.81 -19.25
CA SER A 38 -18.82 27.73 -19.13
C SER A 38 -19.10 28.44 -20.46
N PRO A 39 -20.35 28.44 -20.98
CA PRO A 39 -20.71 29.19 -22.18
C PRO A 39 -20.70 30.71 -21.91
N ALA A 40 -20.28 31.49 -22.91
CA ALA A 40 -20.27 32.95 -22.81
C ALA A 40 -21.68 33.56 -23.04
N PRO A 41 -22.09 34.59 -22.27
CA PRO A 41 -23.36 35.28 -22.47
C PRO A 41 -23.26 36.30 -23.61
N GLY A 42 -24.29 36.40 -24.46
CA GLY A 42 -24.33 37.40 -25.53
C GLY A 42 -25.74 37.71 -26.04
N GLY A 43 -26.09 39.01 -26.08
CA GLY A 43 -27.15 39.60 -26.90
C GLY A 43 -28.59 39.10 -26.71
N GLY A 44 -29.46 39.90 -26.09
CA GLY A 44 -30.91 39.67 -26.10
C GLY A 44 -31.69 40.83 -26.71
N GLU A 45 -32.91 40.58 -27.19
CA GLU A 45 -33.91 41.60 -27.51
C GLU A 45 -35.35 41.11 -27.22
N LYS A 46 -36.14 41.99 -26.58
CA LYS A 46 -37.61 42.19 -26.68
C LYS A 46 -38.60 41.01 -26.55
N GLY A 47 -39.39 41.07 -25.46
CA GLY A 47 -40.82 40.72 -25.42
C GLY A 47 -41.20 39.34 -24.83
N GLY A 48 -42.27 39.18 -24.06
CA GLY A 48 -43.12 40.22 -23.42
C GLY A 48 -44.49 39.71 -22.94
N GLY A 49 -44.87 40.04 -21.70
CA GLY A 49 -46.26 40.08 -21.22
C GLY A 49 -46.85 38.83 -20.53
N GLY A 50 -47.34 39.02 -19.29
CA GLY A 50 -48.31 38.14 -18.60
C GLY A 50 -47.77 36.85 -17.96
N GLY A 51 -48.36 36.31 -16.88
CA GLY A 51 -49.36 36.91 -15.97
C GLY A 51 -50.40 35.93 -15.42
N GLY A 52 -50.39 35.69 -14.10
CA GLY A 52 -51.50 35.05 -13.36
C GLY A 52 -51.34 33.56 -13.01
N GLY A 53 -51.74 33.19 -11.78
CA GLY A 53 -52.13 31.82 -11.41
C GLY A 53 -53.66 31.63 -11.54
N GLY A 54 -54.29 30.56 -11.03
CA GLY A 54 -53.78 29.38 -10.32
C GLY A 54 -54.93 28.54 -9.71
N ALA A 55 -54.62 27.32 -9.24
CA ALA A 55 -55.39 26.47 -8.32
C ALA A 55 -56.91 26.15 -8.56
N GLY A 56 -57.22 24.85 -8.80
CA GLY A 56 -58.02 24.10 -7.79
C GLY A 56 -59.36 23.41 -8.13
N ALA A 57 -59.43 22.09 -7.84
CA ALA A 57 -60.48 21.37 -7.08
C ALA A 57 -61.79 20.75 -7.71
N LYS A 58 -61.79 19.39 -7.77
CA LYS A 58 -62.77 18.39 -7.21
C LYS A 58 -64.31 18.49 -7.41
N LYS A 59 -64.97 17.43 -7.96
CA LYS A 59 -66.06 16.60 -7.32
C LYS A 59 -66.63 15.42 -8.18
N LYS A 60 -67.50 14.56 -7.60
CA LYS A 60 -68.12 13.30 -8.13
C LYS A 60 -69.67 13.29 -8.13
N ARG A 61 -70.34 12.38 -8.89
CA ARG A 61 -71.71 11.81 -8.60
C ARG A 61 -71.94 10.38 -9.21
N LYS A 62 -73.18 9.87 -9.35
CA LYS A 62 -73.52 8.40 -9.48
C LYS A 62 -74.89 8.08 -10.17
N MET A 63 -75.00 6.91 -10.83
CA MET A 63 -76.22 6.12 -11.27
C MET A 63 -77.03 6.59 -12.51
N LYS A 64 -77.78 5.76 -13.27
CA LYS A 64 -78.20 4.31 -13.31
C LYS A 64 -78.36 3.87 -14.81
N GLY A 65 -78.40 2.62 -15.32
CA GLY A 65 -78.34 1.21 -14.80
C GLY A 65 -79.53 0.30 -15.26
N GLN A 66 -79.33 -1.04 -15.44
CA GLN A 66 -80.25 -2.07 -16.06
C GLN A 66 -80.38 -1.98 -17.60
N ALA A 67 -80.66 -3.02 -18.43
CA ALA A 67 -80.62 -4.52 -18.35
C ALA A 67 -80.53 -5.07 -19.83
N ASP A 68 -80.83 -6.31 -20.30
CA ASP A 68 -81.45 -7.58 -19.80
C ASP A 68 -81.06 -8.80 -20.73
N ALA A 69 -81.74 -9.98 -20.66
CA ALA A 69 -81.38 -11.25 -21.37
C ALA A 69 -82.55 -11.95 -22.15
N PRO A 70 -82.44 -13.16 -22.79
CA PRO A 70 -81.30 -14.09 -23.07
C PRO A 70 -81.23 -14.72 -24.52
N SER A 71 -80.19 -15.53 -24.86
CA SER A 71 -80.32 -16.80 -25.67
C SER A 71 -78.99 -17.56 -25.98
N ALA A 72 -78.99 -18.88 -25.71
CA ALA A 72 -78.42 -20.06 -26.43
C ALA A 72 -76.96 -20.18 -26.98
N ASP A 73 -76.39 -21.37 -26.68
CA ASP A 73 -75.56 -22.32 -27.48
C ASP A 73 -74.03 -22.19 -27.74
N ARG A 74 -73.34 -23.29 -27.32
CA ARG A 74 -72.17 -24.01 -27.92
C ARG A 74 -70.69 -23.73 -27.57
N ASP A 75 -70.14 -24.75 -26.90
CA ASP A 75 -68.96 -25.58 -27.24
C ASP A 75 -67.50 -25.05 -27.21
N SER A 76 -66.71 -25.72 -26.35
CA SER A 76 -65.25 -25.95 -26.27
C SER A 76 -64.18 -24.96 -26.76
N PRO A 77 -63.16 -24.68 -25.90
CA PRO A 77 -61.85 -24.14 -26.29
C PRO A 77 -60.74 -25.21 -26.19
N ASP A 78 -60.48 -25.97 -27.25
CA ASP A 78 -59.33 -26.89 -27.33
C ASP A 78 -58.21 -26.32 -28.22
N THR A 79 -57.14 -25.83 -27.59
CA THR A 79 -55.94 -25.34 -28.27
C THR A 79 -54.65 -25.95 -27.71
N PHE A 80 -54.44 -27.25 -27.94
CA PHE A 80 -53.13 -27.88 -27.70
C PHE A 80 -52.72 -29.02 -28.68
N ASP A 81 -53.47 -29.24 -29.77
CA ASP A 81 -53.30 -30.44 -30.62
C ASP A 81 -52.64 -30.19 -32.00
N SER A 82 -51.91 -29.09 -32.15
CA SER A 82 -51.30 -28.67 -33.43
C SER A 82 -49.82 -29.04 -33.60
N PHE A 83 -49.18 -29.67 -32.61
CA PHE A 83 -47.72 -29.87 -32.58
C PHE A 83 -47.22 -31.31 -32.77
N LEU A 84 -48.09 -32.32 -32.85
CA LEU A 84 -47.71 -33.75 -32.87
C LEU A 84 -48.06 -34.51 -34.18
N LYS A 85 -48.23 -33.80 -35.30
CA LYS A 85 -48.68 -34.40 -36.58
C LYS A 85 -47.72 -34.24 -37.77
N ALA A 86 -46.40 -34.29 -37.51
CA ALA A 86 -45.37 -34.02 -38.53
C ALA A 86 -44.21 -35.06 -38.61
N LEU A 87 -44.18 -36.10 -37.77
CA LEU A 87 -43.05 -37.04 -37.67
C LEU A 87 -43.48 -38.52 -37.63
N SER A 88 -44.21 -38.98 -38.66
CA SER A 88 -44.57 -40.40 -38.83
C SER A 88 -44.93 -40.76 -40.29
N GLN A 89 -43.94 -40.77 -41.19
CA GLN A 89 -44.00 -41.50 -42.48
C GLN A 89 -42.65 -41.52 -43.26
N SER A 90 -41.76 -42.46 -42.93
CA SER A 90 -41.01 -43.26 -43.94
C SER A 90 -40.11 -44.33 -43.28
N ASN A 91 -40.17 -45.54 -43.84
CA ASN A 91 -39.04 -46.49 -43.87
C ASN A 91 -38.48 -46.43 -45.32
N GLY A 92 -37.28 -46.85 -45.69
CA GLY A 92 -36.14 -47.51 -45.04
C GLY A 92 -35.07 -47.79 -46.14
N VAL A 93 -34.16 -48.77 -45.96
CA VAL A 93 -33.13 -49.22 -46.96
C VAL A 93 -31.94 -48.24 -47.14
N VAL A 94 -30.65 -48.62 -47.30
CA VAL A 94 -29.78 -49.66 -46.68
C VAL A 94 -28.27 -49.30 -46.90
N LEU A 95 -27.38 -49.89 -46.09
CA LEU A 95 -25.89 -50.04 -46.13
C LEU A 95 -25.11 -49.69 -47.44
N SER A 96 -23.80 -49.36 -47.51
CA SER A 96 -22.62 -49.02 -46.63
C SER A 96 -21.38 -48.78 -47.59
N PRO A 97 -20.05 -48.80 -47.27
CA PRO A 97 -19.25 -48.96 -46.02
C PRO A 97 -18.02 -47.98 -45.88
N ASN A 98 -17.01 -48.38 -45.08
CA ASN A 98 -15.59 -47.91 -44.99
C ASN A 98 -15.29 -46.47 -44.47
N GLY A 99 -14.41 -46.27 -43.46
CA GLY A 99 -13.73 -47.27 -42.61
C GLY A 99 -12.84 -46.70 -41.48
N ASN A 100 -12.48 -47.60 -40.55
CA ASN A 100 -11.32 -47.71 -39.62
C ASN A 100 -10.47 -46.47 -39.25
N PHE A 101 -9.93 -46.30 -38.02
CA PHE A 101 -10.17 -46.87 -36.67
C PHE A 101 -9.23 -46.17 -35.66
N GLN A 102 -9.64 -45.98 -34.39
CA GLN A 102 -8.82 -46.28 -33.20
C GLN A 102 -9.64 -46.19 -31.88
N THR A 103 -9.20 -46.90 -30.84
CA THR A 103 -9.89 -47.13 -29.55
C THR A 103 -8.97 -46.84 -28.36
N PRO A 104 -9.53 -46.61 -27.14
CA PRO A 104 -9.69 -47.70 -26.15
C PRO A 104 -11.08 -47.67 -25.46
N ALA A 105 -11.79 -48.78 -25.22
CA ALA A 105 -11.48 -50.03 -24.50
C ALA A 105 -11.73 -49.93 -22.97
N ALA A 106 -12.65 -50.77 -22.46
CA ALA A 106 -12.98 -50.95 -21.05
C ALA A 106 -13.43 -52.41 -20.80
N ILE A 107 -13.03 -53.02 -19.67
CA ILE A 107 -13.43 -54.38 -19.23
C ILE A 107 -13.64 -54.39 -17.69
N GLU A 108 -14.48 -55.32 -17.21
CA GLU A 108 -15.14 -55.37 -15.89
C GLU A 108 -14.48 -56.30 -14.82
N PRO A 109 -15.00 -56.40 -13.57
CA PRO A 109 -14.39 -57.11 -12.43
C PRO A 109 -14.85 -58.60 -12.33
N PRO A 110 -14.62 -59.38 -11.22
CA PRO A 110 -15.51 -59.30 -10.03
C PRO A 110 -14.98 -59.82 -8.64
N ARG A 111 -15.83 -59.63 -7.61
CA ARG A 111 -16.03 -60.42 -6.33
C ARG A 111 -15.10 -60.28 -5.09
N PHE A 112 -15.78 -60.21 -3.93
CA PHE A 112 -15.29 -60.43 -2.55
C PHE A 112 -15.31 -61.93 -2.16
N PRO A 113 -14.73 -62.32 -1.00
CA PRO A 113 -15.52 -62.39 0.24
C PRO A 113 -14.82 -61.84 1.51
N SER A 114 -15.63 -61.57 2.56
CA SER A 114 -15.23 -61.26 3.95
C SER A 114 -15.64 -62.43 4.88
N PRO A 115 -15.52 -62.38 6.24
CA PRO A 115 -14.79 -61.47 7.16
C PRO A 115 -13.93 -62.23 8.23
N GLN A 116 -13.35 -61.55 9.24
CA GLN A 116 -13.51 -61.84 10.71
C GLN A 116 -12.45 -61.20 11.66
N PHE A 117 -12.93 -60.76 12.84
CA PHE A 117 -12.33 -60.64 14.20
C PHE A 117 -10.94 -60.00 14.49
N LEU A 118 -11.01 -58.82 15.16
CA LEU A 118 -10.57 -58.51 16.55
C LEU A 118 -9.08 -58.30 16.98
N GLU A 119 -8.92 -57.28 17.84
CA GLU A 119 -7.94 -57.05 18.94
C GLU A 119 -6.44 -56.75 18.68
N GLU A 120 -5.92 -55.78 19.46
CA GLU A 120 -4.48 -55.54 19.71
C GLU A 120 -3.95 -56.54 20.76
N PRO A 121 -2.62 -56.79 20.88
CA PRO A 121 -1.80 -55.91 21.74
C PRO A 121 -0.30 -55.78 21.35
N ASN A 122 0.41 -54.92 22.09
CA ASN A 122 1.88 -54.80 22.13
C ASN A 122 2.64 -56.15 22.23
N SER A 123 3.81 -56.26 21.58
CA SER A 123 5.14 -56.40 22.24
C SER A 123 6.31 -56.77 21.30
N GLU A 124 7.50 -56.28 21.66
CA GLU A 124 8.85 -56.54 21.11
C GLU A 124 9.35 -58.00 21.40
N PRO A 125 10.44 -58.55 20.78
CA PRO A 125 11.81 -58.03 21.00
C PRO A 125 12.91 -58.19 19.92
N GLU A 126 13.95 -57.39 20.14
CA GLU A 126 15.40 -57.53 19.88
C GLU A 126 16.01 -58.59 18.91
N HIS A 127 16.95 -58.15 18.06
CA HIS A 127 18.40 -58.10 18.42
C HIS A 127 19.22 -57.34 17.36
N GLY A 128 20.23 -56.55 17.77
CA GLY A 128 21.10 -55.84 16.80
C GLY A 128 21.91 -54.60 17.28
N ALA A 129 22.24 -54.48 18.57
CA ALA A 129 23.13 -53.44 19.13
C ALA A 129 24.60 -53.96 19.20
N PRO A 130 25.61 -53.26 19.78
CA PRO A 130 25.70 -51.88 20.34
C PRO A 130 26.81 -51.04 19.62
N VAL A 131 27.40 -49.91 20.06
CA VAL A 131 27.89 -49.31 21.34
C VAL A 131 28.12 -47.79 21.11
N LEU A 132 28.21 -46.82 22.04
CA LEU A 132 27.55 -46.37 23.30
C LEU A 132 27.99 -44.87 23.41
N LYS A 133 27.11 -43.86 23.54
CA LYS A 133 26.36 -43.34 24.70
C LYS A 133 27.15 -42.41 25.68
N PRO A 134 26.47 -41.49 26.43
CA PRO A 134 27.05 -40.18 26.81
C PRO A 134 26.86 -39.73 28.29
N ALA A 135 27.27 -38.48 28.57
CA ALA A 135 26.69 -37.50 29.52
C ALA A 135 26.70 -37.71 31.05
N VAL A 136 27.06 -36.63 31.78
CA VAL A 136 26.59 -36.18 33.13
C VAL A 136 26.60 -34.62 33.14
N ALA A 137 25.93 -33.94 34.08
CA ALA A 137 25.58 -32.51 34.00
C ALA A 137 25.85 -31.65 35.27
N ASN A 138 25.67 -30.32 35.14
CA ASN A 138 25.56 -29.26 36.18
C ASN A 138 26.88 -28.90 36.94
N PRO A 139 26.97 -27.74 37.65
CA PRO A 139 25.97 -26.70 37.93
C PRO A 139 26.38 -25.28 37.44
N ALA A 140 26.02 -24.21 38.16
CA ALA A 140 26.06 -22.82 37.72
C ALA A 140 27.02 -21.90 38.53
N THR A 141 27.02 -20.60 38.18
CA THR A 141 27.62 -19.42 38.84
C THR A 141 29.10 -19.05 38.58
N ASN A 142 29.33 -17.73 38.58
CA ASN A 142 30.61 -16.99 38.54
C ASN A 142 31.63 -17.53 39.57
N PRO A 143 32.97 -17.41 39.33
CA PRO A 143 33.61 -16.09 39.36
C PRO A 143 34.89 -15.90 38.51
N LYS A 144 35.59 -14.80 38.84
CA LYS A 144 36.85 -14.25 38.31
C LYS A 144 38.03 -15.24 38.24
N SER A 145 38.86 -15.00 37.21
CA SER A 145 40.34 -14.87 37.26
C SER A 145 41.27 -16.00 37.74
N ASP A 146 42.26 -16.23 36.89
CA ASP A 146 43.69 -16.53 37.14
C ASP A 146 44.17 -17.93 37.56
N SER A 147 45.03 -18.47 36.69
CA SER A 147 46.19 -19.31 37.01
C SER A 147 47.39 -18.70 36.25
N HIS A 148 48.45 -18.20 36.89
CA HIS A 148 49.59 -18.97 37.43
C HIS A 148 50.24 -19.89 36.37
N ILE A 149 51.56 -19.90 36.10
CA ILE A 149 52.73 -19.26 36.76
C ILE A 149 53.83 -19.04 35.69
N THR A 150 54.14 -17.80 35.31
CA THR A 150 55.32 -16.96 35.66
C THR A 150 56.73 -17.47 35.26
N ASP A 151 57.33 -16.74 34.30
CA ASP A 151 58.70 -16.22 34.23
C ASP A 151 59.94 -17.15 34.26
N LEU A 152 60.70 -17.20 33.16
CA LEU A 152 61.86 -16.29 32.95
C LEU A 152 62.53 -16.40 31.55
N GLN A 153 62.68 -15.23 30.90
CA GLN A 153 63.91 -14.72 30.24
C GLN A 153 64.44 -15.23 28.87
N GLU A 154 64.55 -14.27 27.93
CA GLU A 154 65.47 -14.11 26.77
C GLU A 154 65.37 -14.99 25.48
N TYR A 155 66.00 -14.48 24.41
CA TYR A 155 65.88 -14.84 22.98
C TYR A 155 66.56 -16.18 22.58
N PRO A 156 66.14 -16.78 21.44
CA PRO A 156 67.02 -16.73 20.26
C PRO A 156 66.30 -16.57 18.88
N ASP A 157 67.11 -16.31 17.83
CA ASP A 157 66.72 -16.03 16.44
C ASP A 157 66.51 -17.28 15.54
N THR A 158 66.12 -17.10 14.26
CA THR A 158 66.91 -17.60 13.09
C THR A 158 66.49 -17.06 11.71
N ASN A 159 67.44 -17.08 10.76
CA ASN A 159 67.42 -16.56 9.36
C ASN A 159 66.60 -17.43 8.36
N GLY A 160 66.40 -17.06 7.07
CA GLY A 160 66.96 -15.98 6.21
C GLY A 160 66.09 -15.73 4.94
N ASN A 161 66.56 -15.13 3.84
CA ASN A 161 67.93 -14.88 3.37
C ASN A 161 68.02 -13.66 2.38
N GLU A 162 69.24 -13.10 2.21
CA GLU A 162 69.83 -12.19 1.17
C GLU A 162 68.96 -11.55 0.04
N SER A 163 69.24 -10.36 -0.51
CA SER A 163 70.45 -9.49 -0.57
C SER A 163 69.98 -8.01 -0.75
N LEU A 164 70.69 -6.93 -0.38
CA LEU A 164 72.08 -6.53 -0.64
C LEU A 164 72.71 -5.75 0.55
N GLN A 165 74.02 -5.51 0.47
CA GLN A 165 74.88 -5.07 1.59
C GLN A 165 74.80 -3.57 1.94
N GLU A 166 75.24 -3.26 3.15
CA GLU A 166 75.60 -1.91 3.57
C GLU A 166 76.83 -1.38 2.81
N GLU A 167 76.70 -0.24 2.12
CA GLU A 167 77.82 0.70 1.98
C GLU A 167 77.58 1.91 2.90
N ASN A 168 77.79 1.69 4.20
CA ASN A 168 77.87 2.76 5.20
C ASN A 168 79.28 2.85 5.79
N ARG A 169 80.25 3.16 4.91
CA ARG A 169 81.57 3.66 5.32
C ARG A 169 81.87 4.94 4.53
N PRO A 170 82.04 6.11 5.19
CA PRO A 170 82.54 7.29 4.51
C PRO A 170 83.99 7.04 4.07
N LEU A 171 84.28 7.23 2.78
CA LEU A 171 85.65 7.24 2.27
C LEU A 171 86.38 8.54 2.68
N SER A 172 86.83 8.53 3.94
CA SER A 172 88.12 9.07 4.38
C SER A 172 88.63 10.31 3.62
N SER A 173 88.00 11.48 3.80
CA SER A 173 88.66 12.77 3.52
C SER A 173 89.95 12.96 4.35
N THR A 174 90.14 12.11 5.36
CA THR A 174 91.36 11.94 6.15
C THR A 174 92.54 11.32 5.40
N GLU A 175 92.35 10.61 4.28
CA GLU A 175 93.47 10.04 3.49
C GLU A 175 94.34 11.16 2.89
N SER A 176 93.70 12.11 2.20
CA SER A 176 94.36 13.28 1.60
C SER A 176 95.05 14.16 2.65
N LEU A 177 94.43 14.33 3.83
CA LEU A 177 95.02 15.05 4.97
C LEU A 177 96.24 14.31 5.54
N ARG A 178 96.22 12.98 5.59
CA ARG A 178 97.36 12.17 6.03
C ARG A 178 98.54 12.26 5.04
N GLN A 179 98.24 12.26 3.74
CA GLN A 179 99.24 12.39 2.69
C GLN A 179 99.92 13.78 2.71
N LEU A 180 99.13 14.85 2.92
CA LEU A 180 99.65 16.21 3.09
C LEU A 180 100.48 16.36 4.38
N SER A 181 100.05 15.71 5.47
CA SER A 181 100.78 15.67 6.74
C SER A 181 102.14 14.96 6.63
N GLN A 182 102.24 13.91 5.80
CA GLN A 182 103.52 13.24 5.52
C GLN A 182 104.45 14.10 4.67
N GLN A 183 103.92 14.86 3.70
CA GLN A 183 104.73 15.80 2.91
C GLN A 183 105.26 16.98 3.74
N LEU A 184 104.47 17.51 4.68
CA LEU A 184 104.90 18.60 5.57
C LEU A 184 105.97 18.18 6.59
N ASN A 185 105.93 16.94 7.08
CA ASN A 185 107.00 16.42 7.95
C ASN A 185 108.28 16.08 7.18
N GLY A 186 108.20 15.81 5.87
CA GLY A 186 109.34 15.48 5.03
C GLY A 186 110.29 16.64 4.69
N LEU A 187 109.88 17.89 4.90
CA LEU A 187 110.63 19.09 4.49
C LEU A 187 111.16 19.94 5.67
N LEU A 188 111.09 19.43 6.90
CA LEU A 188 111.57 20.12 8.11
C LEU A 188 112.72 19.38 8.83
N SER A 189 113.35 18.39 8.19
CA SER A 189 114.46 17.61 8.75
C SER A 189 115.85 17.92 8.15
N GLU A 190 115.95 18.83 7.18
CA GLU A 190 117.23 19.16 6.51
C GLU A 190 117.63 20.64 6.65
N SER A 191 118.32 20.97 7.74
CA SER A 191 119.47 21.89 7.75
C SER A 191 120.03 22.03 9.17
N SER A 192 121.19 21.42 9.41
CA SER A 192 121.93 21.52 10.67
C SER A 192 123.21 22.34 10.52
N ALA A 193 123.63 22.98 11.63
CA ALA A 193 124.91 23.65 11.81
C ALA A 193 125.13 24.96 10.99
N ALA A 194 126.03 25.88 11.38
CA ALA A 194 126.94 25.87 12.54
C ALA A 194 127.06 27.25 13.23
N TYR A 195 127.31 27.23 14.54
CA TYR A 195 127.87 28.35 15.32
C TYR A 195 129.40 28.38 15.15
N VAL A 196 130.01 29.58 14.99
CA VAL A 196 131.43 29.85 15.31
C VAL A 196 131.58 31.29 15.84
N ASN A 197 132.47 31.48 16.84
CA ASN A 197 132.84 32.78 17.44
C ASN A 197 134.28 33.18 17.08
N GLY A 198 134.65 34.46 17.27
CA GLY A 198 136.02 35.00 17.23
C GLY A 198 136.08 36.34 16.48
N GLU A 199 136.65 37.45 16.98
CA GLU A 199 138.05 37.70 17.41
C GLU A 199 139.07 37.53 16.26
N THR A 200 139.96 38.49 15.93
CA THR A 200 140.34 39.77 16.59
C THR A 200 140.97 40.79 15.60
N ALA A 201 141.15 42.03 16.08
CA ALA A 201 142.12 43.06 15.62
C ALA A 201 141.82 43.91 14.34
N PRO A 202 142.47 45.10 14.18
CA PRO A 202 142.04 46.20 13.27
C PRO A 202 143.16 46.58 12.23
N PRO A 203 143.19 47.74 11.53
CA PRO A 203 142.25 48.88 11.45
C PRO A 203 141.97 49.47 10.02
N VAL A 204 141.20 50.58 9.97
CA VAL A 204 141.09 51.62 8.90
C VAL A 204 140.20 51.36 7.65
N SER A 205 139.02 52.01 7.68
CA SER A 205 138.19 52.59 6.60
C SER A 205 137.99 51.89 5.24
N GLU A 206 136.79 51.34 5.05
CA GLU A 206 135.93 51.55 3.87
C GLU A 206 134.46 51.42 4.31
N LYS A 207 133.51 52.16 3.68
CA LYS A 207 132.12 52.23 4.22
C LYS A 207 131.00 52.58 3.22
N GLU A 208 131.26 52.57 1.91
CA GLU A 208 130.29 53.05 0.91
C GLU A 208 129.82 51.95 -0.07
N LEU A 209 130.60 50.90 -0.31
CA LEU A 209 130.25 49.86 -1.29
C LEU A 209 129.10 48.95 -0.82
N GLU A 210 129.08 48.60 0.47
CA GLU A 210 128.03 47.75 1.08
C GLU A 210 126.63 48.36 0.92
N ALA A 211 126.52 49.69 1.01
CA ALA A 211 125.26 50.41 1.04
C ALA A 211 124.43 50.23 -0.26
N GLN A 212 125.08 50.16 -1.42
CA GLN A 212 124.38 50.01 -2.70
C GLN A 212 123.87 48.58 -2.91
N GLN A 213 124.67 47.56 -2.56
CA GLN A 213 124.22 46.17 -2.66
C GLN A 213 123.10 45.85 -1.66
N THR A 214 123.13 46.41 -0.44
CA THR A 214 122.01 46.30 0.48
C THR A 214 120.73 46.95 -0.06
N GLN A 215 120.83 48.07 -0.79
CA GLN A 215 119.65 48.75 -1.33
C GLN A 215 118.97 47.93 -2.44
N GLU A 216 119.70 47.44 -3.43
CA GLU A 216 119.09 46.67 -4.54
C GLU A 216 118.48 45.34 -4.06
N LEU A 217 119.16 44.62 -3.15
CA LEU A 217 118.59 43.44 -2.50
C LEU A 217 117.33 43.78 -1.68
N THR A 218 117.29 44.94 -1.02
CA THR A 218 116.10 45.41 -0.28
C THR A 218 114.94 45.71 -1.23
N ASP A 219 115.19 46.31 -2.40
CA ASP A 219 114.15 46.64 -3.36
C ASP A 219 113.62 45.38 -4.11
N GLN A 220 114.49 44.40 -4.39
CA GLN A 220 114.06 43.09 -4.89
C GLN A 220 113.23 42.34 -3.84
N LEU A 221 113.68 42.26 -2.57
CA LEU A 221 112.88 41.70 -1.46
C LEU A 221 111.54 42.43 -1.28
N GLN A 222 111.51 43.75 -1.39
CA GLN A 222 110.25 44.51 -1.35
C GLN A 222 109.33 44.17 -2.53
N LYS A 223 109.86 43.94 -3.73
CA LYS A 223 109.08 43.57 -4.91
C LYS A 223 108.50 42.16 -4.76
N GLU A 224 109.33 41.17 -4.41
CA GLU A 224 108.86 39.81 -4.19
C GLU A 224 107.86 39.73 -3.02
N ARG A 225 108.10 40.48 -1.94
CA ARG A 225 107.14 40.63 -0.84
C ARG A 225 105.80 41.19 -1.34
N LYS A 226 105.79 42.22 -2.18
CA LYS A 226 104.56 42.80 -2.77
C LYS A 226 103.86 41.84 -3.73
N GLU A 227 104.60 41.08 -4.54
CA GLU A 227 104.03 40.06 -5.44
C GLU A 227 103.46 38.87 -4.67
N PHE A 228 104.15 38.39 -3.63
CA PHE A 228 103.66 37.35 -2.73
C PHE A 228 102.40 37.81 -1.98
N GLU A 229 102.43 39.01 -1.39
CA GLU A 229 101.30 39.62 -0.68
C GLU A 229 100.09 39.83 -1.62
N GLN A 230 100.31 40.11 -2.93
CA GLN A 230 99.26 40.14 -3.94
C GLN A 230 98.73 38.74 -4.32
N ARG A 231 99.60 37.74 -4.51
CA ARG A 231 99.18 36.35 -4.80
C ARG A 231 98.39 35.76 -3.64
N PHE A 232 98.92 35.89 -2.42
CA PHE A 232 98.24 35.53 -1.18
C PHE A 232 96.87 36.23 -1.04
N SER A 233 96.78 37.52 -1.38
CA SER A 233 95.48 38.24 -1.39
C SER A 233 94.48 37.70 -2.41
N LYS A 234 94.95 37.28 -3.60
CA LYS A 234 94.11 36.67 -4.65
C LYS A 234 93.65 35.26 -4.27
N GLU A 235 94.55 34.43 -3.75
CA GLU A 235 94.25 33.07 -3.27
C GLU A 235 93.32 33.12 -2.04
N GLN A 236 93.56 34.03 -1.09
CA GLN A 236 92.64 34.31 0.02
C GLN A 236 91.27 34.79 -0.47
N GLY A 237 91.21 35.55 -1.57
CA GLY A 237 89.96 35.92 -2.24
C GLY A 237 89.22 34.71 -2.80
N ALA A 238 89.88 33.90 -3.64
CA ALA A 238 89.30 32.70 -4.25
C ALA A 238 88.85 31.67 -3.20
N ILE A 239 89.60 31.48 -2.11
CA ILE A 239 89.22 30.59 -1.00
C ILE A 239 88.00 31.13 -0.25
N ARG A 240 87.85 32.45 -0.09
CA ARG A 240 86.64 33.06 0.48
C ARG A 240 85.42 32.91 -0.44
N GLU A 241 85.60 33.07 -1.75
CA GLU A 241 84.53 32.86 -2.75
C GLU A 241 84.10 31.39 -2.78
N GLN A 242 85.03 30.44 -2.78
CA GLN A 242 84.72 29.01 -2.71
C GLN A 242 84.02 28.65 -1.39
N LEU A 243 84.46 29.20 -0.25
CA LEU A 243 83.79 29.03 1.04
C LEU A 243 82.36 29.60 1.01
N GLN A 244 82.16 30.77 0.42
CA GLN A 244 80.83 31.39 0.26
C GLN A 244 79.91 30.53 -0.62
N VAL A 245 80.42 29.96 -1.72
CA VAL A 245 79.67 29.00 -2.55
C VAL A 245 79.32 27.75 -1.76
N HIS A 246 80.26 27.17 -1.01
CA HIS A 246 79.96 25.99 -0.18
C HIS A 246 78.93 26.28 0.92
N ILE A 247 78.97 27.45 1.57
CA ILE A 247 77.94 27.90 2.52
C ILE A 247 76.58 28.00 1.82
N GLN A 248 76.53 28.56 0.61
CA GLN A 248 75.29 28.66 -0.18
C GLN A 248 74.74 27.27 -0.57
N THR A 249 75.58 26.35 -1.04
CA THR A 249 75.20 24.96 -1.38
C THR A 249 74.73 24.18 -0.16
N ILE A 250 75.41 24.30 0.98
CA ILE A 250 74.97 23.70 2.25
C ILE A 250 73.62 24.29 2.67
N GLY A 251 73.42 25.60 2.53
CA GLY A 251 72.13 26.26 2.78
C GLY A 251 71.00 25.66 1.94
N ILE A 252 71.21 25.53 0.62
CA ILE A 252 70.24 24.94 -0.31
C ILE A 252 69.92 23.49 0.07
N LEU A 253 70.93 22.64 0.28
CA LEU A 253 70.74 21.24 0.67
C LEU A 253 70.05 21.08 2.04
N VAL A 254 70.25 22.02 2.97
CA VAL A 254 69.54 22.03 4.26
C VAL A 254 68.08 22.45 4.09
N SER A 255 67.77 23.43 3.24
CA SER A 255 66.37 23.75 2.90
C SER A 255 65.67 22.60 2.17
N GLU A 256 66.28 22.04 1.12
CA GLU A 256 65.74 20.90 0.37
C GLU A 256 65.49 19.69 1.28
N LYS A 257 66.44 19.37 2.17
CA LYS A 257 66.27 18.31 3.17
C LYS A 257 65.09 18.61 4.12
N SER A 258 64.94 19.85 4.57
CA SER A 258 63.84 20.26 5.46
C SER A 258 62.47 20.18 4.76
N GLU A 259 62.40 20.62 3.51
CA GLU A 259 61.20 20.54 2.67
C GLU A 259 60.82 19.08 2.36
N LEU A 260 61.78 18.25 1.95
CA LEU A 260 61.57 16.81 1.71
C LEU A 260 61.18 16.07 2.99
N GLN A 261 61.78 16.39 4.13
CA GLN A 261 61.40 15.81 5.43
C GLN A 261 59.98 16.21 5.84
N THR A 262 59.57 17.45 5.57
CA THR A 262 58.21 17.95 5.82
C THR A 262 57.19 17.28 4.88
N ALA A 263 57.52 17.17 3.59
CA ALA A 263 56.68 16.51 2.58
C ALA A 263 56.53 15.00 2.85
N LEU A 264 57.60 14.33 3.30
CA LEU A 264 57.57 12.94 3.74
C LEU A 264 56.67 12.77 4.97
N GLN A 265 56.81 13.62 5.98
CA GLN A 265 55.96 13.58 7.18
C GLN A 265 54.48 13.79 6.84
N TYR A 266 54.17 14.77 5.98
CA TYR A 266 52.80 15.02 5.50
C TYR A 266 52.24 13.82 4.73
N THR A 267 53.03 13.21 3.84
CA THR A 267 52.64 12.03 3.06
C THR A 267 52.42 10.81 3.96
N GLN A 268 53.27 10.59 4.97
CA GLN A 268 53.07 9.53 5.97
C GLN A 268 51.81 9.75 6.82
N GLN A 269 51.51 11.00 7.19
CA GLN A 269 50.28 11.33 7.92
C GLN A 269 49.03 11.10 7.06
N ALA A 270 49.05 11.52 5.79
CA ALA A 270 47.97 11.27 4.84
C ALA A 270 47.76 9.77 4.59
N ALA A 271 48.83 8.98 4.47
CA ALA A 271 48.77 7.52 4.34
C ALA A 271 48.11 6.88 5.58
N ARG A 272 48.56 7.24 6.80
CA ARG A 272 47.94 6.76 8.05
C ARG A 272 46.46 7.10 8.15
N GLN A 273 46.07 8.32 7.76
CA GLN A 273 44.66 8.70 7.72
C GLN A 273 43.87 7.83 6.73
N LYS A 274 44.42 7.54 5.55
CA LYS A 274 43.78 6.68 4.56
C LYS A 274 43.67 5.22 5.01
N THR A 275 44.60 4.72 5.82
CA THR A 275 44.45 3.41 6.50
C THR A 275 43.24 3.42 7.45
N VAL A 276 43.11 4.43 8.31
CA VAL A 276 41.97 4.56 9.25
C VAL A 276 40.64 4.72 8.51
N GLU A 277 40.59 5.48 7.42
CA GLU A 277 39.41 5.59 6.55
C GLU A 277 39.04 4.23 5.91
N ALA A 278 40.03 3.43 5.49
CA ALA A 278 39.80 2.09 4.94
C ALA A 278 39.30 1.10 6.01
N GLU A 279 39.81 1.20 7.24
CA GLU A 279 39.33 0.42 8.39
C GLU A 279 37.88 0.78 8.75
N GLU A 280 37.51 2.07 8.76
CA GLU A 280 36.11 2.50 8.97
C GLU A 280 35.20 1.94 7.87
N LEU A 281 35.60 2.02 6.61
CA LEU A 281 34.85 1.46 5.48
C LEU A 281 34.71 -0.06 5.56
N ASN A 282 35.75 -0.78 5.98
CA ASN A 282 35.68 -2.23 6.20
C ASN A 282 34.73 -2.59 7.36
N ASN A 283 34.81 -1.88 8.49
CA ASN A 283 33.91 -2.08 9.63
C ASN A 283 32.44 -1.80 9.24
N ARG A 284 32.20 -0.76 8.44
CA ARG A 284 30.87 -0.46 7.87
C ARG A 284 30.38 -1.53 6.91
N LEU A 285 31.27 -2.10 6.07
CA LEU A 285 30.95 -3.22 5.19
C LEU A 285 30.64 -4.52 5.96
N GLN A 286 31.33 -4.75 7.09
CA GLN A 286 31.05 -5.89 7.97
C GLN A 286 29.68 -5.74 8.67
N ALA A 287 29.35 -4.53 9.15
CA ALA A 287 28.05 -4.23 9.74
C ALA A 287 26.89 -4.34 8.72
N THR A 288 27.08 -3.91 7.46
CA THR A 288 26.05 -4.11 6.44
C THR A 288 25.88 -5.58 6.05
N LYS A 289 26.97 -6.36 5.95
CA LYS A 289 26.90 -7.82 5.74
C LYS A 289 26.12 -8.53 6.87
N GLN A 290 26.41 -8.21 8.13
CA GLN A 290 25.67 -8.74 9.29
C GLN A 290 24.18 -8.41 9.20
N ARG A 291 23.83 -7.16 8.88
CA ARG A 291 22.43 -6.73 8.70
C ARG A 291 21.74 -7.42 7.53
N VAL A 292 22.44 -7.71 6.42
CA VAL A 292 21.88 -8.50 5.32
C VAL A 292 21.55 -9.92 5.79
N SER A 293 22.45 -10.60 6.49
CA SER A 293 22.18 -11.96 7.01
C SER A 293 21.18 -12.04 8.16
N GLU A 294 20.94 -10.94 8.86
CA GLU A 294 19.79 -10.78 9.76
C GLU A 294 18.48 -10.65 8.96
N LEU A 295 18.46 -9.80 7.93
CA LEU A 295 17.30 -9.64 7.03
C LEU A 295 16.94 -10.95 6.31
N GLU A 296 17.93 -11.69 5.80
CA GLU A 296 17.75 -13.03 5.20
C GLU A 296 17.11 -14.02 6.19
N ARG A 297 17.49 -13.97 7.47
CA ARG A 297 16.85 -14.76 8.55
C ARG A 297 15.40 -14.34 8.80
N THR A 298 15.15 -13.03 8.92
CA THR A 298 13.77 -12.54 9.17
C THR A 298 12.85 -12.84 7.99
N LEU A 299 13.32 -12.66 6.75
CA LEU A 299 12.59 -13.02 5.53
C LEU A 299 12.28 -14.53 5.48
N SER A 300 13.25 -15.37 5.85
CA SER A 300 13.04 -16.83 5.95
C SER A 300 11.98 -17.18 7.01
N SER A 301 12.05 -16.54 8.18
CA SER A 301 11.06 -16.71 9.27
C SER A 301 9.65 -16.29 8.83
N VAL A 302 9.52 -15.10 8.22
CA VAL A 302 8.25 -14.60 7.69
C VAL A 302 7.70 -15.52 6.60
N SER A 303 8.55 -16.05 5.69
CA SER A 303 8.12 -17.03 4.68
C SER A 303 7.62 -18.34 5.31
N THR A 304 8.24 -18.83 6.39
CA THR A 304 7.71 -20.00 7.12
C THR A 304 6.40 -19.71 7.83
N GLN A 305 6.25 -18.51 8.40
CA GLN A 305 5.03 -18.09 9.09
C GLN A 305 3.87 -17.86 8.10
N GLN A 306 4.14 -17.28 6.94
CA GLN A 306 3.18 -17.17 5.83
C GLN A 306 2.66 -18.55 5.43
N LYS A 307 3.52 -19.54 5.24
CA LYS A 307 3.13 -20.93 4.89
C LYS A 307 2.29 -21.59 6.00
N GLN A 308 2.50 -21.23 7.26
CA GLN A 308 1.65 -21.67 8.37
C GLN A 308 0.27 -20.99 8.31
N PHE A 309 0.20 -19.68 8.06
CA PHE A 309 -1.07 -18.97 7.90
C PHE A 309 -1.87 -19.43 6.66
N GLU A 310 -1.20 -19.71 5.54
CA GLU A 310 -1.83 -20.32 4.35
C GLU A 310 -2.40 -21.72 4.62
N LYS A 311 -1.77 -22.49 5.53
CA LYS A 311 -2.28 -23.79 5.98
C LYS A 311 -3.51 -23.62 6.87
N SER A 312 -3.45 -22.75 7.89
CA SER A 312 -4.60 -22.49 8.77
C SER A 312 -5.79 -21.88 8.02
N LEU A 313 -5.54 -21.03 7.02
CA LEU A 313 -6.60 -20.49 6.14
C LEU A 313 -7.32 -21.65 5.43
N LYS A 314 -6.58 -22.57 4.81
CA LYS A 314 -7.13 -23.76 4.13
C LYS A 314 -7.79 -24.78 5.07
N GLU A 315 -7.56 -24.67 6.38
CA GLU A 315 -8.24 -25.46 7.40
C GLU A 315 -9.58 -24.78 7.79
N VAL A 316 -9.56 -23.47 8.06
CA VAL A 316 -10.77 -22.66 8.30
C VAL A 316 -11.72 -22.64 7.09
N GLU A 317 -11.21 -22.65 5.85
CA GLU A 317 -12.06 -22.76 4.65
C GLU A 317 -12.81 -24.11 4.59
N LYS A 318 -12.17 -25.22 4.98
CA LYS A 318 -12.82 -26.53 5.05
C LYS A 318 -13.87 -26.58 6.15
N GLU A 319 -13.59 -25.98 7.31
CA GLU A 319 -14.55 -25.87 8.40
C GLU A 319 -15.77 -25.02 8.00
N ARG A 320 -15.53 -23.86 7.38
CA ARG A 320 -16.57 -23.00 6.78
C ARG A 320 -17.46 -23.76 5.80
N ASP A 321 -16.86 -24.54 4.89
CA ASP A 321 -17.60 -25.23 3.85
C ASP A 321 -18.28 -26.51 4.36
N GLY A 322 -17.72 -27.18 5.37
CA GLY A 322 -18.41 -28.21 6.15
C GLY A 322 -19.62 -27.67 6.91
N LEU A 323 -19.48 -26.51 7.57
CA LEU A 323 -20.58 -25.83 8.26
C LEU A 323 -21.68 -25.36 7.29
N ARG A 324 -21.32 -24.93 6.07
CA ARG A 324 -22.30 -24.62 5.00
C ARG A 324 -23.11 -25.86 4.59
N LEU A 325 -22.45 -27.01 4.42
CA LEU A 325 -23.14 -28.27 4.13
C LEU A 325 -24.06 -28.70 5.29
N GLU A 326 -23.61 -28.53 6.54
CA GLU A 326 -24.42 -28.83 7.72
C GLU A 326 -25.64 -27.90 7.87
N VAL A 327 -25.49 -26.61 7.57
CA VAL A 327 -26.62 -25.66 7.51
C VAL A 327 -27.64 -26.05 6.44
N LEU A 328 -27.19 -26.48 5.25
CA LEU A 328 -28.09 -27.00 4.21
C LEU A 328 -28.81 -28.27 4.67
N ARG A 329 -28.10 -29.20 5.32
CA ARG A 329 -28.67 -30.44 5.87
C ARG A 329 -29.73 -30.15 6.95
N LEU A 330 -29.45 -29.23 7.85
CA LEU A 330 -30.39 -28.79 8.90
C LEU A 330 -31.59 -28.03 8.33
N ASN A 331 -31.40 -27.24 7.28
CA ASN A 331 -32.50 -26.54 6.60
C ASN A 331 -33.46 -27.54 5.94
N ASN A 332 -32.94 -28.55 5.25
CA ASN A 332 -33.77 -29.61 4.65
C ASN A 332 -34.60 -30.35 5.71
N LEU A 333 -34.00 -30.75 6.84
CA LEU A 333 -34.73 -31.35 7.96
C LEU A 333 -35.76 -30.39 8.60
N SER A 334 -35.50 -29.09 8.60
CA SER A 334 -36.46 -28.06 8.99
C SER A 334 -37.68 -28.06 8.06
N GLU A 335 -37.47 -28.08 6.74
CA GLU A 335 -38.57 -28.11 5.77
C GLU A 335 -39.35 -29.44 5.82
N GLU A 336 -38.67 -30.58 5.96
CA GLU A 336 -39.32 -31.88 6.18
C GLU A 336 -40.19 -31.87 7.46
N SER A 337 -39.68 -31.31 8.56
CA SER A 337 -40.43 -31.20 9.82
C SER A 337 -41.61 -30.22 9.73
N LYS A 338 -41.47 -29.11 8.98
CA LYS A 338 -42.57 -28.19 8.66
C LYS A 338 -43.64 -28.86 7.80
N GLN A 339 -43.24 -29.67 6.83
CA GLN A 339 -44.16 -30.40 5.95
C GLN A 339 -44.93 -31.48 6.72
N GLN A 340 -44.27 -32.24 7.60
CA GLN A 340 -44.97 -33.15 8.52
C GLN A 340 -45.94 -32.39 9.44
N SER A 341 -45.56 -31.18 9.88
CA SER A 341 -46.41 -30.33 10.73
C SER A 341 -47.62 -29.76 9.99
N SER A 342 -47.49 -29.42 8.71
CA SER A 342 -48.63 -28.95 7.88
C SER A 342 -49.58 -30.09 7.55
N GLU A 343 -49.07 -31.29 7.20
CA GLU A 343 -49.86 -32.50 6.96
C GLU A 343 -50.66 -32.92 8.21
N LEU A 344 -50.04 -32.96 9.40
CA LEU A 344 -50.72 -33.26 10.66
C LEU A 344 -51.76 -32.19 11.03
N SER A 345 -51.49 -30.92 10.73
CA SER A 345 -52.43 -29.81 10.94
C SER A 345 -53.65 -29.92 10.01
N GLU A 346 -53.45 -30.32 8.75
CA GLU A 346 -54.53 -30.58 7.81
C GLU A 346 -55.37 -31.81 8.20
N GLN A 347 -54.74 -32.92 8.60
CA GLN A 347 -55.46 -34.09 9.13
C GLN A 347 -56.30 -33.73 10.36
N LEU A 348 -55.75 -32.94 11.29
CA LEU A 348 -56.49 -32.45 12.46
C LEU A 348 -57.64 -31.51 12.06
N LYS A 349 -57.45 -30.66 11.05
CA LYS A 349 -58.50 -29.77 10.52
C LYS A 349 -59.64 -30.56 9.86
N LEU A 350 -59.33 -31.56 9.04
CA LEU A 350 -60.31 -32.46 8.42
C LEU A 350 -61.10 -33.22 9.51
N SER A 351 -60.40 -33.83 10.47
CA SER A 351 -61.06 -34.53 11.58
C SER A 351 -61.95 -33.60 12.43
N ASN A 352 -61.59 -32.32 12.59
CA ASN A 352 -62.46 -31.32 13.22
C ASN A 352 -63.69 -30.96 12.36
N GLN A 353 -63.56 -30.94 11.03
CA GLN A 353 -64.68 -30.74 10.11
C GLN A 353 -65.64 -31.94 10.13
N ASP A 354 -65.12 -33.17 10.11
CA ASP A 354 -65.92 -34.39 10.25
C ASP A 354 -66.67 -34.43 11.60
N ASN A 355 -65.97 -34.11 12.70
CA ASN A 355 -66.59 -33.98 14.02
C ASN A 355 -67.64 -32.87 14.09
N ALA A 356 -67.53 -31.80 13.29
CA ALA A 356 -68.55 -30.76 13.19
C ALA A 356 -69.75 -31.23 12.35
N ALA A 357 -69.52 -31.92 11.23
CA ALA A 357 -70.56 -32.52 10.40
C ALA A 357 -71.38 -33.55 11.18
N ILE A 358 -70.73 -34.48 11.88
CA ILE A 358 -71.39 -35.48 12.74
C ILE A 358 -72.20 -34.81 13.85
N LYS A 359 -71.71 -33.71 14.44
CA LYS A 359 -72.48 -32.93 15.44
C LYS A 359 -73.72 -32.28 14.84
N LEU A 360 -73.63 -31.75 13.61
CA LEU A 360 -74.78 -31.18 12.89
C LEU A 360 -75.79 -32.27 12.50
N GLU A 361 -75.33 -33.44 12.07
CA GLU A 361 -76.18 -34.60 11.76
C GLU A 361 -76.90 -35.12 13.02
N VAL A 362 -76.18 -35.31 14.14
CA VAL A 362 -76.79 -35.70 15.43
C VAL A 362 -77.81 -34.67 15.91
N GLU A 363 -77.54 -33.38 15.72
CA GLU A 363 -78.44 -32.29 16.10
C GLU A 363 -79.67 -32.16 15.18
N ASP A 364 -79.52 -32.48 13.89
CA ASP A 364 -80.64 -32.55 12.95
C ASP A 364 -81.49 -33.82 13.15
N LEU A 365 -80.87 -34.97 13.43
CA LEU A 365 -81.55 -36.19 13.83
C LEU A 365 -82.33 -36.01 15.14
N ARG A 366 -81.81 -35.24 16.10
CA ARG A 366 -82.54 -34.83 17.31
C ARG A 366 -83.77 -33.98 16.97
N LYS A 367 -83.64 -33.00 16.08
CA LYS A 367 -84.78 -32.17 15.63
C LYS A 367 -85.81 -32.99 14.87
N ARG A 368 -85.38 -33.92 14.01
CA ARG A 368 -86.28 -34.87 13.33
C ARG A 368 -86.97 -35.82 14.32
N LEU A 369 -86.30 -36.22 15.40
CA LEU A 369 -86.90 -36.99 16.50
C LEU A 369 -87.92 -36.14 17.27
N GLU A 370 -87.56 -34.93 17.71
CA GLU A 370 -88.47 -34.00 18.41
C GLU A 370 -89.70 -33.64 17.56
N ILE A 371 -89.52 -33.42 16.26
CA ILE A 371 -90.62 -33.23 15.31
C ILE A 371 -91.45 -34.52 15.15
N SER A 372 -90.82 -35.71 15.16
CA SER A 372 -91.54 -36.98 15.07
C SER A 372 -92.36 -37.27 16.34
N ASP A 373 -91.81 -36.98 17.52
CA ASP A 373 -92.50 -37.10 18.80
C ASP A 373 -93.64 -36.08 18.90
N LEU A 374 -93.42 -34.84 18.45
CA LEU A 374 -94.47 -33.82 18.34
C LEU A 374 -95.54 -34.20 17.31
N MET A 375 -95.17 -34.80 16.18
CA MET A 375 -96.11 -35.31 15.17
C MET A 375 -96.89 -36.52 15.69
N LEU A 376 -96.27 -37.43 16.44
CA LEU A 376 -96.99 -38.52 17.15
C LEU A 376 -97.95 -37.94 18.18
N GLN A 377 -97.53 -36.94 18.95
CA GLN A 377 -98.37 -36.22 19.90
C GLN A 377 -99.50 -35.45 19.22
N GLN A 378 -99.30 -34.89 18.02
CA GLN A 378 -100.33 -34.22 17.23
C GLN A 378 -101.28 -35.22 16.57
N CYS A 379 -100.81 -36.27 15.91
CA CYS A 379 -101.65 -37.34 15.37
C CYS A 379 -102.47 -38.07 16.45
N SER A 380 -101.95 -38.13 17.69
CA SER A 380 -102.70 -38.63 18.85
C SER A 380 -103.79 -37.67 19.38
N ASN A 381 -103.84 -36.41 18.90
CA ASN A 381 -104.75 -35.37 19.41
C ASN A 381 -105.53 -34.61 18.31
N GLN A 382 -105.17 -34.73 17.04
CA GLN A 382 -105.79 -34.07 15.89
C GLN A 382 -105.86 -35.03 14.70
N SER A 383 -107.07 -35.45 14.35
CA SER A 383 -107.33 -36.42 13.29
C SER A 383 -107.84 -35.73 12.01
N ASP A 384 -106.99 -35.59 10.99
CA ASP A 384 -107.45 -35.39 9.61
C ASP A 384 -106.48 -36.06 8.61
N PRO A 385 -106.78 -37.29 8.12
CA PRO A 385 -105.82 -38.10 7.36
C PRO A 385 -105.56 -37.59 5.93
N THR A 386 -106.33 -36.61 5.47
CA THR A 386 -106.36 -36.22 4.05
C THR A 386 -105.10 -35.46 3.62
N ILE A 387 -104.62 -34.53 4.45
CA ILE A 387 -103.47 -33.67 4.14
C ILE A 387 -102.16 -34.45 4.21
N ALA A 388 -102.00 -35.30 5.22
CA ALA A 388 -100.82 -36.15 5.39
C ALA A 388 -100.58 -37.07 4.17
N ASN A 389 -101.65 -37.66 3.61
CA ASN A 389 -101.54 -38.51 2.42
C ASN A 389 -101.08 -37.73 1.17
N GLN A 390 -101.51 -36.48 0.96
CA GLN A 390 -101.03 -35.66 -0.15
C GLN A 390 -99.54 -35.29 0.00
N GLN A 391 -99.10 -34.96 1.20
CA GLN A 391 -97.70 -34.60 1.45
C GLN A 391 -96.76 -35.81 1.35
N VAL A 392 -97.21 -37.01 1.76
CA VAL A 392 -96.50 -38.27 1.53
C VAL A 392 -96.38 -38.61 0.04
N HIS A 393 -97.41 -38.31 -0.78
CA HIS A 393 -97.35 -38.58 -2.22
C HIS A 393 -96.27 -37.74 -2.93
N LEU A 394 -96.18 -36.45 -2.61
CA LEU A 394 -95.15 -35.56 -3.17
C LEU A 394 -93.73 -35.99 -2.77
N LEU A 395 -93.53 -36.42 -1.52
CA LEU A 395 -92.24 -36.95 -1.06
C LEU A 395 -91.89 -38.30 -1.71
N LEU A 396 -92.89 -39.11 -2.09
CA LEU A 396 -92.66 -40.33 -2.89
C LEU A 396 -92.21 -40.00 -4.33
N GLU A 397 -92.80 -38.98 -4.95
CA GLU A 397 -92.41 -38.52 -6.29
C GLU A 397 -90.99 -37.91 -6.29
N GLU A 398 -90.67 -37.06 -5.32
CA GLU A 398 -89.32 -36.50 -5.14
C GLU A 398 -88.28 -37.60 -4.88
N LYS A 399 -88.61 -38.59 -4.03
CA LYS A 399 -87.79 -39.78 -3.81
C LYS A 399 -87.54 -40.55 -5.12
N GLN A 400 -88.57 -40.81 -5.91
CA GLN A 400 -88.42 -41.53 -7.19
C GLN A 400 -87.56 -40.75 -8.20
N GLN A 401 -87.67 -39.42 -8.24
CA GLN A 401 -86.83 -38.58 -9.08
C GLN A 401 -85.35 -38.63 -8.64
N LEU A 402 -85.08 -38.54 -7.34
CA LEU A 402 -83.72 -38.67 -6.81
C LEU A 402 -83.13 -40.08 -7.01
N GLU A 403 -83.94 -41.14 -6.89
CA GLU A 403 -83.52 -42.52 -7.19
C GLU A 403 -83.20 -42.70 -8.69
N ALA A 404 -83.97 -42.09 -9.59
CA ALA A 404 -83.69 -42.12 -11.03
C ALA A 404 -82.39 -41.37 -11.38
N VAL A 405 -82.17 -40.17 -10.82
CA VAL A 405 -80.93 -39.40 -11.03
C VAL A 405 -79.70 -40.14 -10.46
N ASN A 406 -79.84 -40.78 -9.29
CA ASN A 406 -78.78 -41.59 -8.69
C ASN A 406 -78.46 -42.82 -9.57
N HIS A 407 -79.48 -43.50 -10.11
CA HIS A 407 -79.29 -44.61 -11.04
C HIS A 407 -78.55 -44.16 -12.32
N GLN A 408 -78.93 -43.02 -12.90
CA GLN A 408 -78.27 -42.45 -14.08
C GLN A 408 -76.80 -42.07 -13.81
N LEU A 409 -76.51 -41.51 -12.63
CA LEU A 409 -75.14 -41.20 -12.21
C LEU A 409 -74.31 -42.48 -11.99
N MET A 410 -74.90 -43.51 -11.38
CA MET A 410 -74.27 -44.82 -11.20
C MET A 410 -73.98 -45.51 -12.55
N GLU A 411 -74.87 -45.38 -13.53
CA GLU A 411 -74.66 -45.87 -14.89
C GLU A 411 -73.50 -45.13 -15.57
N SER A 412 -73.47 -43.80 -15.52
CA SER A 412 -72.37 -42.98 -16.05
C SER A 412 -71.02 -43.31 -15.40
N VAL A 413 -70.99 -43.49 -14.08
CA VAL A 413 -69.79 -43.92 -13.35
C VAL A 413 -69.37 -45.36 -13.73
N SER A 414 -70.31 -46.22 -14.13
CA SER A 414 -69.99 -47.55 -14.66
C SER A 414 -69.41 -47.47 -16.07
N GLN A 415 -69.97 -46.63 -16.94
CA GLN A 415 -69.49 -46.39 -18.31
C GLN A 415 -68.05 -45.86 -18.31
N LEU A 416 -67.77 -44.81 -17.52
CA LEU A 416 -66.43 -44.22 -17.37
C LEU A 416 -65.39 -45.22 -16.82
N LYS A 417 -65.80 -46.16 -15.95
CA LYS A 417 -64.92 -47.26 -15.50
C LYS A 417 -64.60 -48.21 -16.64
N THR A 418 -65.60 -48.63 -17.42
CA THR A 418 -65.36 -49.52 -18.57
C THR A 418 -64.52 -48.86 -19.66
N GLU A 419 -64.69 -47.56 -19.92
CA GLU A 419 -63.85 -46.81 -20.86
C GLU A 419 -62.39 -46.75 -20.40
N ARG A 420 -62.15 -46.38 -19.13
CA ARG A 420 -60.81 -46.42 -18.52
C ARG A 420 -60.16 -47.78 -18.66
N ASP A 421 -60.90 -48.86 -18.41
CA ASP A 421 -60.37 -50.22 -18.43
C ASP A 421 -60.07 -50.70 -19.86
N CYS A 422 -60.90 -50.31 -20.84
CA CYS A 422 -60.60 -50.49 -22.27
C CYS A 422 -59.34 -49.73 -22.70
N TYR A 423 -59.13 -48.48 -22.26
CA TYR A 423 -57.91 -47.73 -22.54
C TYR A 423 -56.67 -48.36 -21.88
N ALA A 424 -56.79 -48.85 -20.64
CA ALA A 424 -55.70 -49.56 -19.96
C ALA A 424 -55.31 -50.85 -20.69
N GLU A 425 -56.30 -51.63 -21.15
CA GLU A 425 -56.06 -52.79 -22.01
C GLU A 425 -55.41 -52.42 -23.35
N GLN A 426 -55.82 -51.30 -23.98
CA GLN A 426 -55.21 -50.86 -25.24
C GLN A 426 -53.73 -50.49 -25.05
N ILE A 427 -53.40 -49.69 -24.03
CA ILE A 427 -52.01 -49.32 -23.71
C ILE A 427 -51.17 -50.58 -23.41
N GLN A 428 -51.74 -51.58 -22.72
CA GLN A 428 -51.05 -52.85 -22.48
C GLN A 428 -50.79 -53.64 -23.77
N LYS A 429 -51.76 -53.69 -24.70
CA LYS A 429 -51.63 -54.36 -26.00
C LYS A 429 -50.59 -53.66 -26.89
N GLU A 430 -50.60 -52.33 -26.92
CA GLU A 430 -49.59 -51.54 -27.63
C GLU A 430 -48.19 -51.74 -27.01
N GLY A 431 -48.06 -51.76 -25.68
CA GLY A 431 -46.81 -52.08 -25.00
C GLY A 431 -46.25 -53.46 -25.34
N LEU A 432 -47.11 -54.47 -25.51
CA LEU A 432 -46.70 -55.80 -25.98
C LEU A 432 -46.24 -55.79 -27.45
N LEU A 433 -46.92 -55.06 -28.33
CA LEU A 433 -46.51 -54.91 -29.73
C LEU A 433 -45.16 -54.18 -29.87
N TRP A 434 -44.92 -53.14 -29.06
CA TRP A 434 -43.63 -52.47 -29.01
C TRP A 434 -42.52 -53.39 -28.49
N LYS A 435 -42.80 -54.19 -27.45
CA LYS A 435 -41.85 -55.18 -26.93
C LYS A 435 -41.45 -56.21 -28.00
N ASP A 436 -42.43 -56.85 -28.64
CA ASP A 436 -42.21 -57.82 -29.72
C ASP A 436 -41.40 -57.19 -30.87
N LYS A 437 -41.74 -55.98 -31.29
CA LYS A 437 -40.97 -55.28 -32.35
C LYS A 437 -39.54 -54.95 -31.94
N THR A 438 -39.29 -54.61 -30.67
CA THR A 438 -37.91 -54.46 -30.14
C THR A 438 -37.16 -55.79 -30.12
N GLU A 439 -37.82 -56.89 -29.75
CA GLU A 439 -37.24 -58.25 -29.70
C GLU A 439 -36.90 -58.76 -31.11
N GLN A 440 -37.75 -58.49 -32.10
CA GLN A 440 -37.49 -58.77 -33.52
C GLN A 440 -36.33 -57.95 -34.10
N LEU A 441 -36.25 -56.65 -33.77
CA LEU A 441 -35.13 -55.79 -34.20
C LEU A 441 -33.80 -56.23 -33.55
N LEU A 442 -33.82 -56.59 -32.26
CA LEU A 442 -32.65 -57.14 -31.57
C LEU A 442 -32.18 -58.44 -32.24
N THR A 443 -33.11 -59.33 -32.59
CA THR A 443 -32.82 -60.60 -33.28
C THR A 443 -32.19 -60.37 -34.66
N GLN A 444 -32.68 -59.39 -35.43
CA GLN A 444 -32.07 -59.00 -36.71
C GLN A 444 -30.65 -58.45 -36.52
N VAL A 445 -30.42 -57.60 -35.50
CA VAL A 445 -29.08 -57.07 -35.20
C VAL A 445 -28.12 -58.19 -34.79
N THR A 446 -28.56 -59.19 -34.01
CA THR A 446 -27.71 -60.34 -33.67
C THR A 446 -27.38 -61.22 -34.87
N LEU A 447 -28.34 -61.45 -35.79
CA LEU A 447 -28.09 -62.23 -37.01
C LEU A 447 -27.08 -61.51 -37.93
N VAL A 448 -27.24 -60.19 -38.12
CA VAL A 448 -26.29 -59.38 -38.91
C VAL A 448 -24.90 -59.33 -38.24
N ALA A 449 -24.82 -59.32 -36.90
CA ALA A 449 -23.55 -59.43 -36.19
C ALA A 449 -22.89 -60.79 -36.41
N GLU A 450 -23.64 -61.89 -36.34
CA GLU A 450 -23.12 -63.22 -36.66
C GLU A 450 -22.67 -63.34 -38.13
N GLU A 451 -23.42 -62.78 -39.09
CA GLU A 451 -23.03 -62.77 -40.51
C GLU A 451 -21.78 -61.94 -40.76
N ARG A 452 -21.64 -60.79 -40.08
CA ARG A 452 -20.41 -60.00 -40.08
C ARG A 452 -19.23 -60.82 -39.55
N ASP A 453 -19.41 -61.56 -38.47
CA ASP A 453 -18.34 -62.36 -37.85
C ASP A 453 -17.97 -63.58 -38.70
N LYS A 454 -18.97 -64.24 -39.32
CA LYS A 454 -18.75 -65.29 -40.35
C LYS A 454 -17.99 -64.73 -41.55
N ASN A 455 -18.31 -63.51 -42.01
CA ASN A 455 -17.59 -62.84 -43.09
C ASN A 455 -16.15 -62.45 -42.70
N ILE A 456 -15.92 -61.95 -41.47
CA ILE A 456 -14.57 -61.66 -40.96
C ILE A 456 -13.72 -62.94 -40.94
N ASN A 457 -14.26 -64.04 -40.39
CA ASN A 457 -13.58 -65.33 -40.40
C ASN A 457 -13.29 -65.81 -41.83
N ARG A 458 -14.25 -65.65 -42.76
CA ARG A 458 -14.06 -66.04 -44.17
C ARG A 458 -13.03 -65.17 -44.90
N VAL A 459 -12.91 -63.88 -44.56
CA VAL A 459 -11.83 -63.02 -45.07
C VAL A 459 -10.48 -63.51 -44.55
N LEU A 460 -10.35 -63.83 -43.26
CA LEU A 460 -9.11 -64.36 -42.67
C LEU A 460 -8.71 -65.73 -43.29
N GLU A 461 -9.67 -66.62 -43.54
CA GLU A 461 -9.45 -67.86 -44.31
C GLU A 461 -8.95 -67.58 -45.73
N LEU A 462 -9.56 -66.61 -46.42
CA LEU A 462 -9.18 -66.24 -47.78
C LEU A 462 -7.79 -65.60 -47.82
N GLU A 463 -7.45 -64.71 -46.88
CA GLU A 463 -6.12 -64.13 -46.74
C GLU A 463 -5.04 -65.20 -46.47
N ALA A 464 -5.33 -66.16 -45.59
CA ALA A 464 -4.47 -67.32 -45.38
C ALA A 464 -4.30 -68.16 -46.65
N SER A 465 -5.40 -68.48 -47.35
CA SER A 465 -5.35 -69.22 -48.62
C SER A 465 -4.61 -68.47 -49.73
N ILE A 466 -4.64 -67.13 -49.71
CA ILE A 466 -3.88 -66.28 -50.65
C ILE A 466 -2.39 -66.27 -50.29
N ALA A 467 -2.02 -66.34 -49.00
CA ALA A 467 -0.63 -66.54 -48.58
C ALA A 467 -0.13 -67.94 -48.99
N GLU A 468 -0.93 -68.99 -48.80
CA GLU A 468 -0.63 -70.35 -49.25
C GLU A 468 -0.51 -70.43 -50.78
N LEU A 469 -1.44 -69.83 -51.53
CA LEU A 469 -1.40 -69.80 -53.00
C LEU A 469 -0.23 -68.96 -53.54
N LYS A 470 0.23 -67.91 -52.84
CA LYS A 470 1.48 -67.20 -53.18
C LYS A 470 2.70 -68.11 -53.00
N ASN A 471 2.76 -68.89 -51.91
CA ASN A 471 3.81 -69.87 -51.69
C ASN A 471 3.74 -71.03 -52.71
N ALA A 472 2.54 -71.53 -53.03
CA ALA A 472 2.33 -72.59 -54.01
C ALA A 472 2.60 -72.12 -55.46
N ALA A 473 2.30 -70.87 -55.80
CA ALA A 473 2.67 -70.27 -57.08
C ALA A 473 4.20 -70.11 -57.22
N ALA A 474 4.90 -69.80 -56.13
CA ALA A 474 6.37 -69.79 -56.12
C ALA A 474 6.96 -71.20 -56.32
N LEU A 475 6.27 -72.26 -55.88
CA LEU A 475 6.65 -73.65 -56.16
C LEU A 475 6.30 -74.09 -57.59
N LEU A 476 5.09 -73.81 -58.08
CA LEU A 476 4.65 -74.18 -59.44
C LEU A 476 5.41 -73.40 -60.54
N SER A 477 5.98 -72.24 -60.20
CA SER A 477 6.94 -71.52 -61.05
C SER A 477 8.26 -72.29 -61.26
N ALA A 478 8.56 -73.30 -60.44
CA ALA A 478 9.69 -74.21 -60.59
C ALA A 478 9.33 -75.57 -61.20
N GLU A 479 8.05 -75.84 -61.50
CA GLU A 479 7.58 -77.16 -61.97
C GLU A 479 6.83 -77.11 -63.33
N LYS A 480 6.50 -75.92 -63.87
CA LYS A 480 5.78 -75.77 -65.15
C LYS A 480 6.68 -75.93 -66.40
N GLU A 481 7.34 -77.09 -66.51
CA GLU A 481 8.22 -77.45 -67.64
C GLU A 481 7.90 -78.87 -68.20
N THR A 482 6.63 -79.20 -68.51
CA THR A 482 6.25 -80.44 -69.26
C THR A 482 4.84 -80.39 -69.93
N ARG A 483 4.53 -81.32 -70.86
CA ARG A 483 3.63 -81.18 -72.05
C ARG A 483 2.29 -81.99 -72.10
N ASP A 484 1.24 -81.35 -72.65
CA ASP A 484 0.37 -81.62 -73.85
C ASP A 484 -0.24 -83.00 -74.33
N HIS A 485 -1.58 -82.96 -74.63
CA HIS A 485 -2.36 -83.43 -75.85
C HIS A 485 -2.93 -84.89 -76.12
N PRO A 486 -3.98 -85.10 -77.02
CA PRO A 486 -5.03 -86.18 -76.95
C PRO A 486 -5.53 -86.92 -78.28
N GLU A 487 -6.74 -87.56 -78.27
CA GLU A 487 -7.78 -87.77 -79.39
C GLU A 487 -8.20 -89.21 -79.98
N PRO A 488 -9.16 -89.47 -80.97
CA PRO A 488 -10.31 -90.46 -80.81
C PRO A 488 -10.69 -91.50 -82.01
N PRO A 489 -11.95 -91.79 -82.54
CA PRO A 489 -12.42 -93.16 -82.99
C PRO A 489 -13.09 -93.35 -84.43
N THR A 490 -13.76 -94.50 -84.78
CA THR A 490 -14.33 -94.87 -86.15
C THR A 490 -15.52 -95.91 -86.26
N SER A 491 -16.00 -96.29 -87.49
CA SER A 491 -17.34 -96.90 -87.86
C SER A 491 -17.38 -97.89 -89.10
N GLY A 492 -18.53 -98.56 -89.48
CA GLY A 492 -18.79 -99.09 -90.88
C GLY A 492 -19.71 -100.36 -91.15
N PRO A 493 -20.57 -100.42 -92.21
CA PRO A 493 -21.45 -101.60 -92.59
C PRO A 493 -21.59 -101.98 -94.11
N SER A 494 -22.39 -103.01 -94.50
CA SER A 494 -22.98 -103.19 -95.87
C SER A 494 -24.14 -104.22 -96.06
N GLU A 495 -25.25 -103.81 -96.70
CA GLU A 495 -26.20 -104.64 -97.48
C GLU A 495 -26.77 -103.77 -98.64
N GLN A 496 -25.86 -103.24 -99.49
CA GLN A 496 -26.02 -101.86 -99.98
C GLN A 496 -26.81 -101.61 -101.27
N GLU A 497 -26.67 -102.36 -102.37
CA GLU A 497 -26.97 -101.77 -103.70
C GLU A 497 -28.45 -101.66 -104.13
N VAL A 498 -29.33 -102.58 -103.75
CA VAL A 498 -30.79 -102.40 -104.03
C VAL A 498 -31.41 -101.46 -102.99
N ALA A 499 -30.96 -101.57 -101.74
CA ALA A 499 -31.23 -100.58 -100.71
C ALA A 499 -30.80 -99.18 -101.18
N LEU A 500 -29.68 -99.01 -101.90
CA LEU A 500 -29.23 -97.74 -102.48
C LEU A 500 -30.14 -97.21 -103.60
N GLN A 501 -30.93 -98.02 -104.30
CA GLN A 501 -31.82 -97.54 -105.35
C GLN A 501 -33.14 -97.00 -104.76
N GLU A 502 -33.77 -97.74 -103.84
CA GLU A 502 -34.91 -97.23 -103.07
C GLU A 502 -34.46 -96.09 -102.15
N ALA A 503 -33.30 -96.22 -101.50
CA ALA A 503 -32.68 -95.13 -100.75
C ALA A 503 -32.15 -94.00 -101.64
N LEU A 504 -32.04 -94.10 -102.96
CA LEU A 504 -31.79 -92.91 -103.81
C LEU A 504 -33.09 -92.13 -104.05
N SER A 505 -34.24 -92.81 -104.09
CA SER A 505 -35.55 -92.15 -104.07
C SER A 505 -35.81 -91.55 -102.68
N ASN A 506 -35.59 -92.33 -101.62
CA ASN A 506 -35.75 -91.84 -100.25
C ASN A 506 -34.71 -90.76 -99.93
N LEU A 507 -33.44 -90.83 -100.35
CA LEU A 507 -32.47 -89.73 -100.18
C LEU A 507 -32.88 -88.49 -100.99
N GLN A 508 -33.61 -88.61 -102.10
CA GLN A 508 -34.10 -87.44 -102.83
C GLN A 508 -35.31 -86.81 -102.10
N GLU A 509 -36.24 -87.61 -101.57
CA GLU A 509 -37.35 -87.12 -100.72
C GLU A 509 -36.84 -86.59 -99.37
N GLU A 510 -35.89 -87.27 -98.72
CA GLU A 510 -35.18 -86.82 -97.52
C GLU A 510 -34.37 -85.55 -97.80
N LYS A 511 -33.71 -85.43 -98.95
CA LYS A 511 -33.00 -84.20 -99.34
C LYS A 511 -33.96 -83.04 -99.57
N GLU A 512 -35.15 -83.28 -100.14
CA GLU A 512 -36.17 -82.25 -100.29
C GLU A 512 -36.83 -81.90 -98.93
N ALA A 513 -37.02 -82.88 -98.05
CA ALA A 513 -37.48 -82.67 -96.67
C ALA A 513 -36.42 -81.94 -95.81
N ILE A 514 -35.14 -82.29 -95.92
CA ILE A 514 -34.00 -81.62 -95.26
C ILE A 514 -33.81 -80.22 -95.86
N ALA A 515 -34.01 -80.02 -97.17
CA ALA A 515 -33.99 -78.69 -97.76
C ALA A 515 -35.16 -77.82 -97.26
N ALA A 516 -36.35 -78.40 -97.10
CA ALA A 516 -37.50 -77.72 -96.49
C ALA A 516 -37.27 -77.44 -94.99
N GLN A 517 -36.67 -78.38 -94.26
CA GLN A 517 -36.30 -78.23 -92.85
C GLN A 517 -35.19 -77.19 -92.66
N TYR A 518 -34.21 -77.13 -93.57
CA TYR A 518 -33.17 -76.10 -93.59
C TYR A 518 -33.75 -74.72 -93.95
N GLN A 519 -34.70 -74.65 -94.90
CA GLN A 519 -35.43 -73.40 -95.15
C GLN A 519 -36.32 -72.97 -93.98
N ALA A 520 -36.87 -73.91 -93.21
CA ALA A 520 -37.55 -73.61 -91.96
C ALA A 520 -36.56 -73.08 -90.92
N GLN A 521 -35.46 -73.80 -90.65
CA GLN A 521 -34.39 -73.38 -89.75
C GLN A 521 -33.78 -72.03 -90.13
N LEU A 522 -33.66 -71.68 -91.42
CA LEU A 522 -33.23 -70.36 -91.85
C LEU A 522 -34.27 -69.28 -91.49
N ARG A 523 -35.57 -69.53 -91.67
CA ARG A 523 -36.62 -68.59 -91.23
C ARG A 523 -36.69 -68.48 -89.71
N ASP A 524 -36.48 -69.58 -88.99
CA ASP A 524 -36.43 -69.59 -87.53
C ASP A 524 -35.18 -68.83 -87.04
N ASN A 525 -34.04 -68.98 -87.70
CA ASN A 525 -32.81 -68.25 -87.42
C ASN A 525 -32.93 -66.75 -87.77
N GLU A 526 -33.61 -66.40 -88.87
CA GLU A 526 -33.98 -65.00 -89.16
C GLU A 526 -34.91 -64.42 -88.09
N GLN A 527 -35.90 -65.18 -87.60
CA GLN A 527 -36.80 -64.73 -86.54
C GLN A 527 -36.05 -64.55 -85.20
N LEU A 528 -35.18 -65.51 -84.84
CA LEU A 528 -34.30 -65.40 -83.67
C LEU A 528 -33.36 -64.21 -83.80
N SER A 529 -32.77 -63.96 -84.98
CA SER A 529 -31.89 -62.81 -85.22
C SER A 529 -32.64 -61.47 -85.07
N ARG A 530 -33.90 -61.39 -85.51
CA ARG A 530 -34.75 -60.21 -85.31
C ARG A 530 -35.11 -60.02 -83.83
N LEU A 531 -35.41 -61.10 -83.11
CA LEU A 531 -35.66 -61.07 -81.66
C LEU A 531 -34.40 -60.67 -80.87
N CYS A 532 -33.21 -61.14 -81.26
CA CYS A 532 -31.95 -60.69 -80.67
C CYS A 532 -31.76 -59.18 -80.89
N ALA A 533 -31.92 -58.69 -82.13
CA ALA A 533 -31.81 -57.26 -82.43
C ALA A 533 -32.85 -56.39 -81.69
N GLU A 534 -34.07 -56.90 -81.47
CA GLU A 534 -35.09 -56.22 -80.65
C GLU A 534 -34.71 -56.18 -79.17
N GLN A 535 -34.13 -57.26 -78.62
CA GLN A 535 -33.63 -57.31 -77.25
C GLN A 535 -32.37 -56.43 -77.07
N GLU A 536 -31.46 -56.40 -78.04
CA GLU A 536 -30.29 -55.50 -78.06
C GLU A 536 -30.72 -54.04 -78.09
N ALA A 537 -31.69 -53.67 -78.95
CA ALA A 537 -32.25 -52.32 -78.98
C ALA A 537 -32.96 -51.95 -77.66
N ARG A 538 -33.63 -52.92 -77.02
CA ARG A 538 -34.27 -52.75 -75.71
C ARG A 538 -33.25 -52.63 -74.58
N LEU A 539 -32.14 -53.36 -74.62
CA LEU A 539 -31.04 -53.24 -73.67
C LEU A 539 -30.38 -51.86 -73.81
N GLY A 540 -30.04 -51.42 -75.02
CA GLY A 540 -29.49 -50.09 -75.27
C GLY A 540 -30.44 -48.92 -74.97
N GLU A 541 -31.74 -49.18 -74.80
CA GLU A 541 -32.72 -48.22 -74.26
C GLU A 541 -32.72 -48.21 -72.73
N LEU A 542 -32.68 -49.39 -72.08
CA LEU A 542 -32.56 -49.51 -70.64
C LEU A 542 -31.22 -48.97 -70.12
N GLU A 543 -30.12 -49.19 -70.84
CA GLU A 543 -28.79 -48.64 -70.52
C GLU A 543 -28.82 -47.11 -70.51
N ARG A 544 -29.35 -46.46 -71.55
CA ARG A 544 -29.52 -45.00 -71.58
C ARG A 544 -30.46 -44.46 -70.51
N GLN A 545 -31.49 -45.22 -70.12
CA GLN A 545 -32.36 -44.84 -69.00
C GLN A 545 -31.63 -44.93 -67.65
N VAL A 546 -30.76 -45.93 -67.46
CA VAL A 546 -29.88 -46.04 -66.29
C VAL A 546 -28.82 -44.94 -66.29
N GLU A 547 -28.24 -44.58 -67.44
CA GLU A 547 -27.32 -43.43 -67.56
C GLU A 547 -28.01 -42.10 -67.23
N SER A 548 -29.23 -41.85 -67.72
CA SER A 548 -30.01 -40.66 -67.36
C SER A 548 -30.30 -40.61 -65.86
N GLN A 549 -30.75 -41.73 -65.27
CA GLN A 549 -31.01 -41.82 -63.84
C GLN A 549 -29.74 -41.66 -62.99
N ALA A 550 -28.59 -42.15 -63.46
CA ALA A 550 -27.31 -41.94 -62.80
C ALA A 550 -26.89 -40.46 -62.82
N HIS A 551 -27.09 -39.76 -63.93
CA HIS A 551 -26.87 -38.31 -64.02
C HIS A 551 -27.85 -37.52 -63.14
N GLU A 552 -29.14 -37.87 -63.13
CA GLU A 552 -30.16 -37.24 -62.28
C GLU A 552 -29.85 -37.44 -60.78
N GLU A 553 -29.38 -38.62 -60.36
CA GLU A 553 -28.93 -38.87 -58.98
C GLU A 553 -27.56 -38.22 -58.65
N GLU A 554 -26.70 -37.97 -59.64
CA GLU A 554 -25.45 -37.21 -59.47
C GLU A 554 -25.72 -35.72 -59.23
N ASP A 555 -26.56 -35.10 -60.06
CA ASP A 555 -26.99 -33.70 -59.90
C ASP A 555 -27.84 -33.52 -58.63
N ARG A 556 -28.68 -34.51 -58.28
CA ARG A 556 -29.39 -34.56 -57.00
C ARG A 556 -28.44 -34.62 -55.80
N ARG A 557 -27.35 -35.39 -55.87
CA ARG A 557 -26.32 -35.41 -54.81
C ARG A 557 -25.62 -34.06 -54.69
N ARG A 558 -25.22 -33.44 -55.80
CA ARG A 558 -24.62 -32.09 -55.80
C ARG A 558 -25.53 -31.04 -55.19
N MET A 559 -26.82 -31.00 -55.56
CA MET A 559 -27.79 -30.09 -54.96
C MET A 559 -27.96 -30.32 -53.44
N LEU A 560 -27.84 -31.56 -52.95
CA LEU A 560 -27.88 -31.86 -51.52
C LEU A 560 -26.59 -31.43 -50.80
N GLU A 561 -25.43 -31.56 -51.44
CA GLU A 561 -24.13 -31.09 -50.93
C GLU A 561 -24.09 -29.55 -50.85
N ASP A 562 -24.54 -28.85 -51.89
CA ASP A 562 -24.69 -27.39 -51.90
C ASP A 562 -25.64 -26.92 -50.78
N VAL A 563 -26.83 -27.52 -50.68
CA VAL A 563 -27.80 -27.21 -49.60
C VAL A 563 -27.24 -27.53 -48.21
N GLN A 564 -26.40 -28.55 -48.07
CA GLN A 564 -25.72 -28.86 -46.81
C GLN A 564 -24.60 -27.86 -46.48
N SER A 565 -23.87 -27.37 -47.49
CA SER A 565 -22.85 -26.32 -47.38
C SER A 565 -23.48 -24.97 -47.01
N ASP A 566 -24.57 -24.58 -47.68
CA ASP A 566 -25.36 -23.39 -47.35
C ASP A 566 -25.95 -23.50 -45.94
N LYS A 567 -26.53 -24.65 -45.58
CA LYS A 567 -27.03 -24.90 -44.22
C LYS A 567 -25.93 -24.73 -43.17
N ALA A 568 -24.70 -25.21 -43.43
CA ALA A 568 -23.57 -25.03 -42.53
C ALA A 568 -23.13 -23.55 -42.44
N THR A 569 -23.10 -22.85 -43.56
CA THR A 569 -22.73 -21.43 -43.65
C THR A 569 -23.76 -20.52 -42.97
N ILE A 570 -25.05 -20.73 -43.23
CA ILE A 570 -26.17 -20.07 -42.56
C ILE A 570 -26.15 -20.39 -41.06
N SER A 571 -25.88 -21.64 -40.66
CA SER A 571 -25.78 -21.99 -39.24
C SER A 571 -24.65 -21.23 -38.54
N ARG A 572 -23.46 -21.14 -39.15
CA ARG A 572 -22.35 -20.32 -38.64
C ARG A 572 -22.74 -18.84 -38.52
N ALA A 573 -23.36 -18.27 -39.56
CA ALA A 573 -23.81 -16.89 -39.57
C ALA A 573 -24.91 -16.60 -38.54
N LEU A 574 -25.84 -17.53 -38.32
CA LEU A 574 -26.87 -17.43 -37.27
C LEU A 574 -26.26 -17.53 -35.87
N THR A 575 -25.27 -18.40 -35.65
CA THR A 575 -24.52 -18.47 -34.38
C THR A 575 -23.76 -17.18 -34.12
N GLN A 576 -23.07 -16.61 -35.12
CA GLN A 576 -22.40 -15.31 -34.99
C GLN A 576 -23.40 -14.19 -34.67
N ASN A 577 -24.51 -14.10 -35.40
CA ASN A 577 -25.58 -13.12 -35.13
C ASN A 577 -26.22 -13.30 -33.75
N ARG A 578 -26.26 -14.53 -33.21
CA ARG A 578 -26.66 -14.78 -31.83
C ARG A 578 -25.63 -14.22 -30.84
N THR A 579 -24.36 -14.58 -30.98
CA THR A 579 -23.29 -14.06 -30.10
C THR A 579 -23.18 -12.52 -30.14
N LEU A 580 -23.42 -11.88 -31.29
CA LEU A 580 -23.46 -10.42 -31.41
C LEU A 580 -24.68 -9.79 -30.71
N LYS A 581 -25.84 -10.46 -30.71
CA LYS A 581 -27.01 -10.03 -29.92
C LYS A 581 -26.79 -10.23 -28.43
N ASP A 582 -26.15 -11.33 -28.04
CA ASP A 582 -25.84 -11.62 -26.64
C ASP A 582 -24.82 -10.58 -26.11
N GLN A 583 -23.76 -10.28 -26.86
CA GLN A 583 -22.81 -9.18 -26.56
C GLN A 583 -23.47 -7.80 -26.52
N LEU A 584 -24.42 -7.51 -27.42
CA LEU A 584 -25.17 -6.25 -27.39
C LEU A 584 -26.08 -6.16 -26.16
N ALA A 585 -26.69 -7.27 -25.74
CA ALA A 585 -27.49 -7.34 -24.51
C ALA A 585 -26.61 -7.21 -23.26
N GLU A 586 -25.42 -7.84 -23.23
CA GLU A 586 -24.43 -7.63 -22.17
C GLU A 586 -24.01 -6.15 -22.07
N LEU A 587 -23.72 -5.50 -23.21
CA LEU A 587 -23.37 -4.08 -23.26
C LEU A 587 -24.52 -3.17 -22.80
N GLN A 588 -25.76 -3.46 -23.22
CA GLN A 588 -26.95 -2.75 -22.75
C GLN A 588 -27.17 -2.92 -21.25
N ASN A 589 -27.04 -4.15 -20.73
CA ASN A 589 -27.10 -4.42 -19.29
C ASN A 589 -25.97 -3.72 -18.52
N GLY A 590 -24.76 -3.64 -19.10
CA GLY A 590 -23.63 -2.87 -18.57
C GLY A 590 -23.94 -1.37 -18.51
N PHE A 591 -24.51 -0.80 -19.57
CA PHE A 591 -24.95 0.60 -19.57
C PHE A 591 -26.06 0.87 -18.54
N VAL A 592 -27.04 -0.02 -18.39
CA VAL A 592 -28.11 0.14 -17.37
C VAL A 592 -27.54 0.05 -15.96
N LYS A 593 -26.67 -0.94 -15.67
CA LYS A 593 -25.97 -1.06 -14.38
C LYS A 593 -25.15 0.19 -14.08
N LEU A 594 -24.27 0.60 -15.00
CA LEU A 594 -23.43 1.79 -14.84
C LEU A 594 -24.27 3.08 -14.69
N THR A 595 -25.44 3.18 -15.34
CA THR A 595 -26.36 4.32 -15.18
C THR A 595 -27.00 4.33 -13.79
N ASN A 596 -27.43 3.17 -13.28
CA ASN A 596 -27.98 3.02 -11.93
C ASN A 596 -26.90 3.31 -10.87
N GLU A 597 -25.71 2.72 -11.01
CA GLU A 597 -24.54 2.97 -10.15
C GLU A 597 -24.17 4.46 -10.12
N ASN A 598 -24.15 5.14 -11.29
CA ASN A 598 -23.92 6.59 -11.32
C ASN A 598 -25.06 7.40 -10.66
N MET A 599 -26.31 6.96 -10.77
CA MET A 599 -27.44 7.59 -10.07
C MET A 599 -27.35 7.39 -8.55
N GLU A 600 -27.02 6.19 -8.09
CA GLU A 600 -26.83 5.86 -6.67
C GLU A 600 -25.65 6.61 -6.08
N LEU A 601 -24.49 6.62 -6.76
CA LEU A 601 -23.32 7.43 -6.36
C LEU A 601 -23.63 8.93 -6.35
N THR A 602 -24.39 9.43 -7.34
CA THR A 602 -24.81 10.84 -7.37
C THR A 602 -25.73 11.18 -6.19
N THR A 603 -26.70 10.31 -5.88
CA THR A 603 -27.59 10.45 -4.73
C THR A 603 -26.82 10.40 -3.40
N ALA A 604 -25.87 9.46 -3.26
CA ALA A 604 -25.01 9.35 -2.09
C ALA A 604 -24.11 10.58 -1.89
N ILE A 605 -23.50 11.09 -2.97
CA ILE A 605 -22.71 12.33 -2.94
C ILE A 605 -23.58 13.54 -2.55
N GLN A 606 -24.83 13.58 -3.00
CA GLN A 606 -25.78 14.62 -2.58
C GLN A 606 -26.15 14.49 -1.09
N SER A 607 -26.47 13.29 -0.60
CA SER A 607 -26.78 13.09 0.83
C SER A 607 -25.59 13.41 1.73
N GLU A 608 -24.37 12.97 1.37
CA GLU A 608 -23.12 13.33 2.07
C GLU A 608 -22.89 14.85 2.06
N HIS A 609 -23.19 15.53 0.96
CA HIS A 609 -23.10 16.99 0.89
C HIS A 609 -24.15 17.70 1.77
N HIS A 610 -25.34 17.11 1.96
CA HIS A 610 -26.33 17.58 2.92
C HIS A 610 -25.89 17.32 4.38
N VAL A 611 -25.39 16.13 4.71
CA VAL A 611 -24.83 15.81 6.04
C VAL A 611 -23.65 16.73 6.37
N LYS A 612 -22.76 17.01 5.40
CA LYS A 612 -21.66 17.96 5.57
C LYS A 612 -22.13 19.40 5.86
N LYS A 613 -23.23 19.84 5.23
CA LYS A 613 -23.84 21.15 5.52
C LYS A 613 -24.43 21.20 6.93
N GLU A 614 -25.12 20.14 7.34
CA GLU A 614 -25.72 20.01 8.67
C GLU A 614 -24.64 19.94 9.77
N LEU A 615 -23.55 19.21 9.56
CA LEU A 615 -22.38 19.20 10.46
C LEU A 615 -21.71 20.58 10.53
N ALA A 616 -21.57 21.29 9.40
CA ALA A 616 -21.04 22.65 9.39
C ALA A 616 -21.94 23.64 10.16
N ARG A 617 -23.28 23.50 10.05
CA ARG A 617 -24.26 24.27 10.82
C ARG A 617 -24.08 24.02 12.33
N ARG A 618 -24.08 22.75 12.76
CA ARG A 618 -23.90 22.38 14.17
C ARG A 618 -22.56 22.81 14.75
N MET A 619 -21.47 22.77 13.96
CA MET A 619 -20.18 23.31 14.40
C MET A 619 -20.21 24.83 14.58
N GLY A 620 -20.96 25.56 13.74
CA GLY A 620 -21.18 27.00 13.93
C GLY A 620 -21.97 27.29 15.20
N GLU A 621 -23.07 26.57 15.41
CA GLU A 621 -23.93 26.70 16.61
C GLU A 621 -23.14 26.41 17.90
N LEU A 622 -22.35 25.33 17.94
CA LEU A 622 -21.47 25.02 19.09
C LEU A 622 -20.34 26.05 19.29
N GLN A 623 -19.88 26.71 18.22
CA GLN A 623 -18.90 27.80 18.33
C GLN A 623 -19.54 29.09 18.89
N GLU A 624 -20.78 29.39 18.51
CA GLU A 624 -21.56 30.51 19.03
C GLU A 624 -21.95 30.29 20.50
N GLU A 625 -22.42 29.09 20.87
CA GLU A 625 -22.68 28.71 22.27
C GLU A 625 -21.42 28.84 23.14
N LEU A 626 -20.27 28.32 22.67
CA LEU A 626 -19.00 28.43 23.38
C LEU A 626 -18.55 29.89 23.53
N HIS A 627 -18.77 30.73 22.50
CA HIS A 627 -18.46 32.15 22.57
C HIS A 627 -19.34 32.88 23.60
N ASN A 628 -20.65 32.62 23.57
CA ASN A 628 -21.63 33.20 24.51
C ASN A 628 -21.36 32.78 25.96
N VAL A 629 -21.02 31.50 26.20
CA VAL A 629 -20.63 31.02 27.54
C VAL A 629 -19.32 31.67 28.00
N LYS A 630 -18.36 31.89 27.10
CA LYS A 630 -17.11 32.60 27.43
C LYS A 630 -17.38 34.07 27.79
N GLU A 631 -18.22 34.77 27.02
CA GLU A 631 -18.59 36.16 27.32
C GLU A 631 -19.32 36.27 28.67
N GLN A 632 -20.26 35.38 28.96
CA GLN A 632 -20.93 35.31 30.27
C GLN A 632 -19.94 35.04 31.41
N MET A 633 -18.95 34.17 31.21
CA MET A 633 -17.90 33.93 32.19
C MET A 633 -17.02 35.18 32.39
N GLU A 634 -16.68 35.90 31.32
CA GLU A 634 -15.86 37.12 31.37
C GLU A 634 -16.61 38.26 32.09
N LEU A 635 -17.91 38.43 31.84
CA LEU A 635 -18.78 39.33 32.61
C LEU A 635 -18.88 38.93 34.09
N LYS A 636 -19.00 37.63 34.41
CA LYS A 636 -19.00 37.16 35.80
C LYS A 636 -17.66 37.37 36.51
N CYS A 637 -16.54 37.26 35.80
CA CYS A 637 -15.23 37.64 36.34
C CYS A 637 -15.16 39.15 36.65
N GLN A 638 -15.75 40.02 35.81
CA GLN A 638 -15.82 41.46 36.07
C GLN A 638 -16.73 41.79 37.28
N GLU A 639 -17.88 41.12 37.42
CA GLU A 639 -18.74 41.25 38.62
C GLU A 639 -18.00 40.85 39.90
N VAL A 640 -17.29 39.71 39.90
CA VAL A 640 -16.52 39.23 41.05
C VAL A 640 -15.36 40.17 41.37
N GLN A 641 -14.66 40.70 40.36
CA GLN A 641 -13.61 41.70 40.55
C GLN A 641 -14.15 42.98 41.21
N GLY A 642 -15.28 43.51 40.74
CA GLY A 642 -15.93 44.67 41.35
C GLY A 642 -16.39 44.43 42.80
N ALA A 643 -16.85 43.21 43.12
CA ALA A 643 -17.20 42.83 44.49
C ALA A 643 -15.96 42.73 45.41
N VAL A 644 -14.81 42.28 44.89
CA VAL A 644 -13.53 42.27 45.61
C VAL A 644 -13.04 43.70 45.86
N GLU A 645 -13.13 44.59 44.88
CA GLU A 645 -12.75 46.00 45.03
C GLU A 645 -13.62 46.72 46.08
N GLN A 646 -14.94 46.46 46.09
CA GLN A 646 -15.84 46.97 47.13
C GLN A 646 -15.50 46.43 48.53
N ARG A 647 -15.19 45.13 48.66
CA ARG A 647 -14.73 44.52 49.92
C ARG A 647 -13.46 45.21 50.41
N ASP A 648 -12.49 45.41 49.54
CA ASP A 648 -11.19 45.95 49.92
C ASP A 648 -11.28 47.44 50.29
N GLN A 649 -12.19 48.20 49.67
CA GLN A 649 -12.54 49.55 50.11
C GLN A 649 -13.15 49.57 51.52
N VAL A 650 -14.07 48.65 51.84
CA VAL A 650 -14.65 48.52 53.20
C VAL A 650 -13.58 48.12 54.22
N VAL A 651 -12.68 47.20 53.88
CA VAL A 651 -11.53 46.83 54.73
C VAL A 651 -10.61 48.02 54.99
N ALA A 652 -10.31 48.84 53.98
CA ALA A 652 -9.51 50.06 54.15
C ALA A 652 -10.17 51.06 55.11
N HIS A 653 -11.49 51.26 55.03
CA HIS A 653 -12.22 52.12 55.96
C HIS A 653 -12.26 51.56 57.39
N LEU A 654 -12.39 50.24 57.56
CA LEU A 654 -12.30 49.59 58.87
C LEU A 654 -10.90 49.71 59.49
N GLN A 655 -9.84 49.61 58.68
CA GLN A 655 -8.46 49.85 59.12
C GLN A 655 -8.25 51.31 59.55
N GLN A 656 -8.77 52.28 58.79
CA GLN A 656 -8.73 53.70 59.15
C GLN A 656 -9.42 53.97 60.49
N TYR A 657 -10.63 53.41 60.71
CA TYR A 657 -11.35 53.56 61.97
C TYR A 657 -10.61 52.90 63.15
N SER A 658 -10.05 51.72 62.93
CA SER A 658 -9.26 51.00 63.95
C SER A 658 -8.01 51.78 64.37
N ALA A 659 -7.31 52.39 63.41
CA ALA A 659 -6.15 53.25 63.69
C ALA A 659 -6.53 54.51 64.48
N ALA A 660 -7.63 55.18 64.10
CA ALA A 660 -8.14 56.37 64.80
C ALA A 660 -8.62 56.05 66.23
N TYR A 661 -9.20 54.87 66.45
CA TYR A 661 -9.54 54.39 67.79
C TYR A 661 -8.28 54.12 68.63
N GLN A 662 -7.26 53.50 68.05
CA GLN A 662 -5.99 53.22 68.73
C GLN A 662 -5.27 54.52 69.17
N THR A 663 -5.28 55.57 68.34
CA THR A 663 -4.73 56.88 68.73
C THR A 663 -5.52 57.49 69.90
N LEU A 664 -6.86 57.47 69.85
CA LEU A 664 -7.71 57.99 70.93
C LEU A 664 -7.51 57.26 72.27
N VAL A 665 -7.30 55.93 72.23
CA VAL A 665 -6.93 55.15 73.42
C VAL A 665 -5.58 55.62 73.99
N SER A 666 -4.59 55.86 73.13
CA SER A 666 -3.26 56.34 73.56
C SER A 666 -3.30 57.75 74.16
N GLU A 667 -4.14 58.66 73.62
CA GLU A 667 -4.36 60.00 74.17
C GLU A 667 -5.04 59.93 75.54
N ARG A 668 -6.05 59.06 75.70
CA ARG A 668 -6.72 58.81 76.98
C ARG A 668 -5.75 58.28 78.05
N GLU A 669 -4.83 57.39 77.68
CA GLU A 669 -3.79 56.89 78.57
C GLU A 669 -2.77 57.96 78.97
N GLN A 670 -2.39 58.84 78.05
CA GLN A 670 -1.54 60.00 78.36
C GLN A 670 -2.25 60.96 79.32
N LEU A 671 -3.52 61.28 79.06
CA LEU A 671 -4.34 62.12 79.95
C LEU A 671 -4.46 61.51 81.35
N HIS A 672 -4.65 60.19 81.46
CA HIS A 672 -4.75 59.50 82.75
C HIS A 672 -3.41 59.52 83.52
N LYS A 673 -2.27 59.39 82.83
CA LYS A 673 -0.93 59.55 83.43
C LYS A 673 -0.72 60.97 83.97
N LEU A 674 -1.11 62.00 83.22
CA LEU A 674 -1.05 63.39 83.66
C LEU A 674 -1.97 63.67 84.87
N TYR A 675 -3.18 63.08 84.88
CA TYR A 675 -4.09 63.17 86.02
C TYR A 675 -3.53 62.51 87.28
N LEU A 676 -2.96 61.29 87.15
CA LEU A 676 -2.30 60.61 88.27
C LEU A 676 -1.12 61.42 88.84
N GLN A 677 -0.32 62.05 87.96
CA GLN A 677 0.76 62.95 88.37
C GLN A 677 0.22 64.21 89.08
N GLN A 678 -0.93 64.75 88.66
CA GLN A 678 -1.60 65.85 89.35
C GLN A 678 -2.10 65.45 90.74
N CYS A 679 -2.67 64.25 90.90
CA CYS A 679 -3.04 63.71 92.22
C CYS A 679 -1.82 63.60 93.14
N GLN A 680 -0.72 63.00 92.69
CA GLN A 680 0.51 62.88 93.47
C GLN A 680 1.10 64.22 93.92
N LEU A 681 0.97 65.27 93.09
CA LEU A 681 1.37 66.63 93.45
C LEU A 681 0.42 67.28 94.46
N LEU A 682 -0.88 67.01 94.36
CA LEU A 682 -1.89 67.49 95.31
C LEU A 682 -1.75 66.80 96.68
N ASP A 683 -1.51 65.48 96.70
CA ASP A 683 -1.29 64.70 97.92
C ASP A 683 -0.03 65.19 98.65
N ARG A 684 1.04 65.49 97.91
CA ARG A 684 2.24 66.14 98.48
C ARG A 684 1.92 67.52 99.06
N LEU A 685 1.19 68.37 98.33
CA LEU A 685 0.85 69.70 98.82
C LEU A 685 -0.08 69.66 100.05
N GLN A 686 -0.98 68.67 100.15
CA GLN A 686 -1.76 68.41 101.37
C GLN A 686 -0.89 67.91 102.52
N HIS A 687 0.11 67.07 102.24
CA HIS A 687 1.10 66.66 103.24
C HIS A 687 1.88 67.87 103.77
N ASP A 688 2.43 68.70 102.88
CA ASP A 688 3.15 69.93 103.20
C ASP A 688 2.28 70.92 104.01
N GLU A 689 1.00 71.09 103.65
CA GLU A 689 0.03 71.85 104.44
C GLU A 689 -0.20 71.26 105.83
N SER A 690 -0.35 69.93 105.94
CA SER A 690 -0.59 69.25 107.22
C SER A 690 0.64 69.31 108.14
N GLN A 691 1.84 69.24 107.56
CA GLN A 691 3.11 69.44 108.27
C GLN A 691 3.22 70.90 108.73
N GLY A 692 2.86 71.87 107.88
CA GLY A 692 2.79 73.28 108.25
C GLY A 692 1.83 73.55 109.41
N ARG A 693 0.64 72.93 109.40
CA ARG A 693 -0.36 73.06 110.49
C ARG A 693 0.13 72.44 111.80
N THR A 694 0.66 71.21 111.77
CA THR A 694 1.18 70.54 112.98
C THR A 694 2.41 71.27 113.56
N GLN A 695 3.31 71.79 112.71
CA GLN A 695 4.41 72.64 113.15
C GLN A 695 3.91 73.93 113.82
N LEU A 696 2.82 74.52 113.30
CA LEU A 696 2.20 75.72 113.87
C LEU A 696 1.46 75.43 115.18
N GLU A 697 0.78 74.28 115.31
CA GLU A 697 0.20 73.79 116.56
C GLU A 697 1.27 73.53 117.64
N ILE A 698 2.41 72.95 117.28
CA ILE A 698 3.58 72.80 118.18
C ILE A 698 4.05 74.17 118.65
N SER A 699 4.22 75.14 117.72
CA SER A 699 4.62 76.51 118.08
C SER A 699 3.61 77.21 118.99
N HIS A 700 2.31 76.95 118.80
CA HIS A 700 1.25 77.52 119.63
C HIS A 700 1.19 76.86 121.02
N SER A 701 1.43 75.55 121.10
CA SER A 701 1.56 74.84 122.38
C SER A 701 2.77 75.34 123.19
N GLN A 702 3.92 75.55 122.54
CA GLN A 702 5.10 76.16 123.15
C GLN A 702 4.82 77.60 123.61
N LEU A 703 4.12 78.41 122.79
CA LEU A 703 3.70 79.76 123.17
C LEU A 703 2.75 79.74 124.38
N LYS A 704 1.81 78.80 124.41
CA LYS A 704 0.84 78.62 125.51
C LYS A 704 1.54 78.20 126.80
N GLN A 705 2.51 77.28 126.74
CA GLN A 705 3.36 76.94 127.87
C GLN A 705 4.16 78.17 128.35
N ALA A 706 4.73 78.96 127.44
CA ALA A 706 5.42 80.20 127.79
C ALA A 706 4.48 81.25 128.43
N GLN A 707 3.22 81.33 128.00
CA GLN A 707 2.20 82.16 128.64
C GLN A 707 1.83 81.64 130.04
N GLU A 708 1.62 80.34 130.22
CA GLU A 708 1.34 79.74 131.53
C GLU A 708 2.52 79.91 132.52
N HIS A 709 3.76 79.83 132.03
CA HIS A 709 4.96 80.19 132.78
C HIS A 709 4.99 81.69 133.14
N LEU A 710 4.59 82.58 132.22
CA LEU A 710 4.54 84.02 132.47
C LEU A 710 3.41 84.40 133.44
N GLU A 711 2.23 83.79 133.34
CA GLU A 711 1.11 83.96 134.30
C GLU A 711 1.45 83.42 135.68
N LYS A 712 2.23 82.34 135.76
CA LYS A 712 2.82 81.91 137.04
C LYS A 712 3.77 82.98 137.57
N LEU A 713 4.76 83.41 136.78
CA LEU A 713 5.69 84.47 137.18
C LEU A 713 4.99 85.77 137.58
N VAL A 714 3.86 86.12 136.97
CA VAL A 714 3.04 87.29 137.37
C VAL A 714 2.37 87.07 138.72
N ARG A 715 1.79 85.91 138.99
CA ARG A 715 1.22 85.57 140.31
C ARG A 715 2.29 85.54 141.40
N ASP A 716 3.41 84.88 141.14
CA ASP A 716 4.59 84.87 142.01
C ASP A 716 5.06 86.33 142.30
N ASN A 717 4.93 87.24 141.31
CA ASN A 717 5.24 88.67 141.44
C ASN A 717 4.17 89.49 142.19
N GLU A 718 2.90 89.07 142.18
CA GLU A 718 1.81 89.70 142.93
C GLU A 718 1.80 89.26 144.40
N GLU A 719 2.11 88.00 144.67
CA GLU A 719 2.37 87.49 146.02
C GLU A 719 3.59 88.21 146.64
N LEU A 720 4.71 88.32 145.91
CA LEU A 720 5.86 89.14 146.33
C LEU A 720 5.52 90.63 146.54
N LYS A 721 4.59 91.21 145.75
CA LYS A 721 4.13 92.60 145.97
C LYS A 721 3.25 92.73 147.21
N ALA A 722 2.46 91.72 147.55
CA ALA A 722 1.67 91.69 148.78
C ALA A 722 2.59 91.62 150.00
N GLU A 723 3.56 90.69 150.01
CA GLU A 723 4.57 90.58 151.08
C GLU A 723 5.40 91.88 151.22
N VAL A 724 5.82 92.50 150.10
CA VAL A 724 6.53 93.78 150.11
C VAL A 724 5.63 94.95 150.59
N MET A 725 4.32 94.90 150.38
CA MET A 725 3.39 95.92 150.89
C MET A 725 3.14 95.78 152.40
N GLU A 726 3.14 94.55 152.93
CA GLU A 726 3.07 94.31 154.37
C GLU A 726 4.39 94.69 155.08
N LEU A 727 5.54 94.36 154.46
CA LEU A 727 6.88 94.75 154.93
C LEU A 727 7.23 96.23 154.71
N LEU A 728 6.41 97.00 153.97
CA LEU A 728 6.58 98.45 153.83
C LEU A 728 6.28 99.24 155.11
N ASN A 729 5.72 98.61 156.15
CA ASN A 729 5.73 99.13 157.52
C ASN A 729 7.05 98.87 158.29
N SER A 730 8.00 98.12 157.72
CA SER A 730 9.27 97.76 158.39
C SER A 730 10.45 97.51 157.44
N SER A 731 11.01 98.61 156.89
CA SER A 731 12.42 98.75 156.46
C SER A 731 12.95 97.97 155.22
N ALA A 732 12.87 98.64 154.07
CA ALA A 732 13.97 98.93 153.12
C ALA A 732 14.83 97.81 152.43
N LEU A 733 14.81 97.88 151.09
CA LEU A 733 15.90 97.64 150.10
C LEU A 733 16.36 96.20 149.69
N MET A 734 16.01 95.86 148.44
CA MET A 734 16.89 95.34 147.35
C MET A 734 17.50 93.90 147.40
N SER A 735 17.15 93.05 146.41
CA SER A 735 17.98 92.73 145.19
C SER A 735 17.95 91.25 144.66
N SER A 736 18.13 91.08 143.33
CA SER A 736 18.67 89.88 142.62
C SER A 736 17.83 88.55 142.60
N SER A 737 18.09 87.47 141.82
CA SER A 737 18.61 87.24 140.43
C SER A 737 18.65 85.72 140.04
N ARG A 738 18.85 85.36 138.74
CA ARG A 738 19.42 84.05 138.19
C ARG A 738 18.54 82.75 138.30
N ASP A 739 18.75 81.59 137.61
CA ASP A 739 19.69 81.14 136.53
C ASP A 739 19.25 79.85 135.72
N GLN A 740 19.81 79.66 134.50
CA GLN A 740 20.35 78.46 133.78
C GLN A 740 19.72 77.01 133.74
N GLY A 741 19.95 76.29 132.61
CA GLY A 741 20.01 74.79 132.42
C GLY A 741 18.85 74.09 131.66
N ASP A 742 18.91 72.87 131.06
CA ASP A 742 19.99 71.96 130.56
C ASP A 742 19.41 70.70 129.78
N GLY A 743 20.22 69.89 129.05
CA GLY A 743 19.91 68.52 128.49
C GLY A 743 19.52 68.38 126.98
N ILE A 744 19.43 67.19 126.30
CA ILE A 744 19.86 65.78 126.52
C ILE A 744 19.82 64.93 125.17
N GLU A 745 19.90 63.57 125.14
CA GLU A 745 20.25 62.69 123.97
C GLU A 745 19.26 61.53 123.58
N SER A 746 19.43 60.90 122.38
CA SER A 746 19.21 59.45 121.95
C SER A 746 18.95 59.32 120.43
N GLN A 747 19.04 58.21 119.67
CA GLN A 747 19.91 57.01 119.47
C GLN A 747 19.31 56.22 118.23
N SER A 748 19.84 55.05 117.81
CA SER A 748 19.65 54.44 116.46
C SER A 748 18.90 53.09 116.39
N LEU A 749 18.51 52.63 115.17
CA LEU A 749 18.37 51.20 114.77
C LEU A 749 18.22 50.99 113.24
N GLN A 750 18.28 49.73 112.77
CA GLN A 750 18.45 49.30 111.35
C GLN A 750 17.82 47.91 111.11
N GLU A 751 17.18 47.65 109.94
CA GLU A 751 16.80 46.28 109.51
C GLU A 751 16.59 46.13 107.98
N ASN A 752 16.70 44.90 107.47
CA ASN A 752 16.62 44.38 106.07
C ASN A 752 16.40 42.82 106.18
N PRO A 753 16.05 41.98 105.16
CA PRO A 753 16.57 41.97 103.78
C PRO A 753 15.64 41.35 102.67
N GLU A 754 16.24 40.97 101.53
CA GLU A 754 15.85 39.88 100.56
C GLU A 754 14.57 40.04 99.67
N GLU A 755 14.52 39.61 98.40
CA GLU A 755 15.50 38.91 97.54
C GLU A 755 15.27 39.23 96.03
N SER A 756 16.32 39.54 95.24
CA SER A 756 16.42 39.39 93.76
C SER A 756 17.78 39.92 93.24
N PRO A 757 18.29 39.47 92.07
CA PRO A 757 19.71 39.63 91.73
C PRO A 757 20.10 41.03 91.27
N SER A 758 20.95 41.70 92.06
CA SER A 758 21.67 42.92 91.66
C SER A 758 23.09 42.59 91.17
N ILE A 759 23.57 43.29 90.16
CA ILE A 759 25.01 43.31 89.84
C ILE A 759 25.71 44.04 90.97
N VAL A 760 26.52 43.32 91.76
CA VAL A 760 27.29 43.91 92.85
C VAL A 760 28.40 44.79 92.27
N ILE A 761 28.17 46.10 92.30
CA ILE A 761 29.19 47.11 92.01
C ILE A 761 30.11 47.19 93.23
N PRO A 762 31.45 47.02 93.10
CA PRO A 762 32.38 47.30 94.20
C PRO A 762 32.22 48.73 94.71
N GLU A 763 32.18 48.90 96.03
CA GLU A 763 31.88 50.21 96.64
C GLU A 763 33.03 51.23 96.47
N ASP A 764 34.25 50.76 96.26
CA ASP A 764 35.43 51.55 95.86
C ASP A 764 36.11 50.93 94.63
N PHE A 765 36.65 51.77 93.75
CA PHE A 765 37.57 51.40 92.67
C PHE A 765 38.89 52.16 92.86
N GLU A 766 40.02 51.46 92.98
CA GLU A 766 41.34 52.11 93.19
C GLU A 766 41.79 52.90 91.94
N SER A 767 41.23 52.59 90.77
CA SER A 767 41.48 53.29 89.51
C SER A 767 40.21 53.47 88.67
N ARG A 768 40.09 54.63 88.01
CA ARG A 768 39.06 54.86 86.97
C ARG A 768 39.08 53.77 85.89
N LYS A 769 40.25 53.19 85.61
CA LYS A 769 40.39 52.11 84.64
C LYS A 769 39.71 50.82 85.11
N GLU A 770 39.77 50.49 86.41
CA GLU A 770 39.10 49.29 86.94
C GLU A 770 37.57 49.44 86.92
N MET A 771 37.07 50.65 87.19
CA MET A 771 35.66 50.97 86.99
C MET A 771 35.24 50.82 85.51
N GLU A 772 36.07 51.30 84.57
CA GLU A 772 35.81 51.14 83.14
C GLU A 772 35.89 49.67 82.71
N ASP A 773 36.90 48.91 83.14
CA ASP A 773 37.08 47.50 82.83
C ASP A 773 35.94 46.64 83.46
N PHE A 774 35.46 46.96 84.67
CA PHE A 774 34.29 46.35 85.31
C PHE A 774 33.00 46.64 84.54
N ILE A 775 32.74 47.90 84.17
CA ILE A 775 31.55 48.29 83.39
C ILE A 775 31.57 47.61 82.01
N HIS A 776 32.72 47.53 81.34
CA HIS A 776 32.84 46.79 80.09
C HIS A 776 32.64 45.27 80.28
N GLY A 777 33.12 44.70 81.39
CA GLY A 777 32.88 43.29 81.76
C GLY A 777 31.40 43.00 81.99
N ALA A 778 30.72 43.78 82.83
CA ALA A 778 29.29 43.65 83.10
C ALA A 778 28.44 43.86 81.83
N LEU A 779 28.78 44.85 80.99
CA LEU A 779 28.11 45.05 79.70
C LEU A 779 28.42 43.96 78.68
N ALA A 780 29.59 43.31 78.72
CA ALA A 780 29.91 42.16 77.89
C ALA A 780 29.12 40.92 78.33
N GLN A 781 29.00 40.69 79.64
CA GLN A 781 28.20 39.61 80.21
C GLN A 781 26.71 39.80 79.87
N LEU A 782 26.12 40.98 80.16
CA LEU A 782 24.73 41.28 79.79
C LEU A 782 24.48 41.20 78.27
N LYS A 783 25.48 41.55 77.44
CA LYS A 783 25.38 41.36 75.98
C LYS A 783 25.39 39.87 75.61
N ALA A 784 26.24 39.06 76.23
CA ALA A 784 26.33 37.63 76.00
C ALA A 784 25.06 36.89 76.47
N GLU A 785 24.52 37.23 77.64
CA GLU A 785 23.24 36.72 78.15
C GLU A 785 22.08 37.09 77.21
N ARG A 786 22.06 38.33 76.69
CA ARG A 786 21.06 38.77 75.70
C ARG A 786 21.24 38.13 74.32
N ASP A 787 22.46 37.80 73.90
CA ASP A 787 22.72 37.02 72.67
C ASP A 787 22.44 35.51 72.84
N GLU A 788 22.61 34.97 74.05
CA GLU A 788 22.19 33.62 74.44
C GLU A 788 20.67 33.50 74.44
N ALA A 789 19.96 34.40 75.15
CA ALA A 789 18.50 34.45 75.12
C ALA A 789 17.94 34.66 73.70
N ARG A 790 18.63 35.46 72.86
CA ARG A 790 18.29 35.64 71.44
C ARG A 790 18.47 34.34 70.65
N ARG A 791 19.57 33.60 70.84
CA ARG A 791 19.78 32.28 70.23
C ARG A 791 18.76 31.26 70.70
N GLN A 792 18.42 31.23 71.99
CA GLN A 792 17.39 30.35 72.54
C GLN A 792 16.02 30.65 71.94
N LEU A 793 15.68 31.93 71.73
CA LEU A 793 14.43 32.31 71.06
C LEU A 793 14.44 31.99 69.55
N GLU A 794 15.59 32.05 68.88
CA GLU A 794 15.75 31.59 67.49
C GLU A 794 15.70 30.04 67.39
N GLU A 795 16.24 29.32 68.37
CA GLU A 795 16.18 27.86 68.50
C GLU A 795 14.74 27.38 68.79
N GLU A 796 14.03 28.02 69.73
CA GLU A 796 12.60 27.80 69.98
C GLU A 796 11.76 28.13 68.74
N HIS A 797 12.03 29.23 68.03
CA HIS A 797 11.32 29.53 66.79
C HIS A 797 11.64 28.50 65.69
N ARG A 798 12.86 27.94 65.65
CA ARG A 798 13.23 26.84 64.74
C ARG A 798 12.49 25.55 65.10
N LEU A 799 12.42 25.20 66.38
CA LEU A 799 11.71 24.03 66.90
C LEU A 799 10.19 24.18 66.71
N HIS A 800 9.61 25.34 66.98
CA HIS A 800 8.20 25.63 66.72
C HIS A 800 7.89 25.58 65.21
N MET A 801 8.80 26.03 64.33
CA MET A 801 8.61 25.89 62.88
C MET A 801 8.74 24.43 62.41
N ALA A 802 9.65 23.66 63.00
CA ALA A 802 9.76 22.21 62.74
C ALA A 802 8.52 21.44 63.24
N ALA A 803 8.04 21.74 64.45
CA ALA A 803 6.81 21.18 65.01
C ALA A 803 5.58 21.59 64.20
N ARG A 804 5.51 22.84 63.72
CA ARG A 804 4.45 23.31 62.80
C ARG A 804 4.52 22.64 61.42
N GLN A 805 5.71 22.31 60.93
CA GLN A 805 5.89 21.52 59.70
C GLN A 805 5.50 20.05 59.91
N GLN A 806 5.89 19.44 61.04
CA GLN A 806 5.45 18.09 61.41
C GLN A 806 3.94 18.02 61.61
N ALA A 807 3.33 19.01 62.27
CA ALA A 807 1.87 19.14 62.39
C ALA A 807 1.22 19.36 61.01
N ALA A 808 1.81 20.14 60.11
CA ALA A 808 1.31 20.29 58.74
C ALA A 808 1.48 19.00 57.90
N VAL A 809 2.44 18.13 58.21
CA VAL A 809 2.59 16.80 57.59
C VAL A 809 1.61 15.80 58.21
N ALA A 810 1.41 15.83 59.53
CA ALA A 810 0.37 15.05 60.21
C ALA A 810 -1.02 15.42 59.70
N VAL A 811 -1.36 16.71 59.63
CA VAL A 811 -2.61 17.21 59.03
C VAL A 811 -2.72 16.86 57.54
N ARG A 812 -1.61 16.70 56.79
CA ARG A 812 -1.66 16.20 55.40
C ARG A 812 -1.90 14.69 55.31
N LEU A 813 -1.35 13.90 56.24
CA LEU A 813 -1.67 12.47 56.37
C LEU A 813 -3.12 12.28 56.83
N GLU A 814 -3.56 13.03 57.82
CA GLU A 814 -4.97 13.10 58.24
C GLU A 814 -5.87 13.60 57.10
N GLN A 815 -5.46 14.57 56.28
CA GLN A 815 -6.21 14.97 55.07
C GLN A 815 -6.21 13.89 53.97
N GLN A 816 -5.20 13.01 53.89
CA GLN A 816 -5.25 11.82 53.03
C GLN A 816 -6.22 10.76 53.58
N HIS A 817 -6.42 10.68 54.90
CA HIS A 817 -7.48 9.87 55.50
C HIS A 817 -8.87 10.53 55.39
N HIS A 818 -8.98 11.86 55.52
CA HIS A 818 -10.24 12.60 55.48
C HIS A 818 -10.73 12.93 54.06
N SER A 819 -9.86 12.92 53.03
CA SER A 819 -10.29 13.01 51.63
C SER A 819 -11.07 11.77 51.16
N HIS A 820 -11.10 10.71 51.96
CA HIS A 820 -12.01 9.56 51.83
C HIS A 820 -13.24 9.60 52.76
N SER A 821 -13.39 10.63 53.61
CA SER A 821 -14.40 10.62 54.70
C SER A 821 -15.18 11.93 54.93
N ALA A 822 -14.90 13.04 54.23
CA ALA A 822 -15.47 14.36 54.56
C ALA A 822 -16.15 15.09 53.38
N ALA A 823 -17.04 14.42 52.66
CA ALA A 823 -17.93 15.04 51.67
C ALA A 823 -19.29 15.43 52.29
N HIS A 824 -19.28 16.48 53.12
CA HIS A 824 -20.40 17.28 53.62
C HIS A 824 -21.61 16.61 54.34
N GLN A 825 -21.71 16.95 55.62
CA GLN A 825 -22.93 17.37 56.31
C GLN A 825 -22.71 18.83 56.77
N HIS A 826 -23.69 19.72 56.99
CA HIS A 826 -25.09 19.79 56.53
C HIS A 826 -25.57 21.25 56.66
N GLU A 827 -26.27 21.79 55.67
CA GLU A 827 -27.37 22.78 55.76
C GLU A 827 -28.15 22.67 54.43
N HIS A 828 -29.47 22.86 54.33
CA HIS A 828 -30.38 23.63 55.18
C HIS A 828 -31.55 22.82 55.79
N SER A 829 -32.22 23.46 56.74
CA SER A 829 -33.41 22.97 57.44
C SER A 829 -34.72 23.29 56.69
N SER A 830 -35.62 22.31 56.58
CA SER A 830 -37.06 22.50 56.38
C SER A 830 -37.84 21.44 57.14
N SER A 831 -38.75 21.85 58.02
CA SER A 831 -39.75 21.00 58.68
C SER A 831 -40.69 20.33 57.66
N GLN A 832 -41.33 19.18 57.94
CA GLN A 832 -42.51 19.09 58.81
C GLN A 832 -43.07 17.64 58.86
N GLU A 833 -43.84 17.32 59.92
CA GLU A 833 -44.73 16.13 60.09
C GLU A 833 -44.07 14.72 60.23
N GLN A 834 -44.21 14.05 61.39
CA GLN A 834 -45.22 13.02 61.78
C GLN A 834 -44.92 11.60 61.23
N CYS A 835 -45.12 10.48 61.95
CA CYS A 835 -45.44 10.23 63.38
C CYS A 835 -45.28 8.71 63.70
N GLY A 836 -44.77 8.34 64.88
CA GLY A 836 -44.80 6.96 65.44
C GLY A 836 -43.80 5.94 64.84
N ASP A 837 -43.54 4.78 65.45
CA ASP A 837 -43.90 4.29 66.80
C ASP A 837 -42.95 3.15 67.26
N CYS A 838 -43.00 2.80 68.55
CA CYS A 838 -42.61 1.53 69.21
C CYS A 838 -41.24 0.86 68.90
N ASP A 839 -40.22 1.28 69.66
CA ASP A 839 -39.46 0.51 70.69
C ASP A 839 -38.77 -0.86 70.36
N HIS A 840 -37.71 -1.17 71.10
CA HIS A 840 -36.65 -2.13 70.73
C HIS A 840 -36.79 -3.56 71.28
N LYS A 841 -36.43 -4.55 70.43
CA LYS A 841 -35.76 -5.83 70.77
C LYS A 841 -34.85 -6.25 69.58
N HIS A 842 -33.74 -6.99 69.72
CA HIS A 842 -33.11 -7.59 70.90
C HIS A 842 -31.57 -7.46 70.82
N GLU A 843 -30.93 -7.82 71.92
CA GLU A 843 -29.50 -7.76 72.25
C GLU A 843 -28.48 -8.49 71.35
N HIS A 844 -27.24 -7.97 71.40
CA HIS A 844 -25.93 -8.63 71.37
C HIS A 844 -25.51 -9.61 70.25
N SER A 845 -24.50 -9.17 69.48
CA SER A 845 -23.23 -9.90 69.34
C SER A 845 -22.06 -8.92 69.18
N GLU A 846 -20.89 -9.25 69.71
CA GLU A 846 -19.67 -8.44 69.60
C GLU A 846 -18.96 -8.64 68.25
N GLY A 847 -17.99 -7.76 67.94
CA GLY A 847 -16.96 -8.00 66.92
C GLY A 847 -17.32 -7.64 65.46
N GLY A 848 -18.55 -7.21 65.17
CA GLY A 848 -18.93 -6.74 63.85
C GLY A 848 -18.31 -5.39 63.48
N VAL A 849 -17.76 -5.26 62.27
CA VAL A 849 -17.67 -3.96 61.60
C VAL A 849 -19.09 -3.39 61.49
N PRO A 850 -19.35 -2.12 61.88
CA PRO A 850 -20.69 -1.54 61.82
C PRO A 850 -21.36 -1.77 60.47
N VAL A 851 -22.65 -2.13 60.48
CA VAL A 851 -23.37 -2.52 59.26
C VAL A 851 -23.34 -1.40 58.23
N GLU A 852 -23.39 -0.13 58.65
CA GLU A 852 -23.23 1.02 57.75
C GLU A 852 -21.85 1.05 57.08
N ILE A 853 -20.77 0.73 57.81
CA ILE A 853 -19.40 0.70 57.26
C ILE A 853 -19.22 -0.50 56.32
N HIS A 854 -19.80 -1.66 56.63
CA HIS A 854 -19.78 -2.82 55.72
C HIS A 854 -20.56 -2.52 54.43
N GLN A 855 -21.75 -1.92 54.53
CA GLN A 855 -22.56 -1.49 53.38
C GLN A 855 -21.90 -0.37 52.58
N ALA A 856 -21.26 0.60 53.23
CA ALA A 856 -20.51 1.67 52.56
C ALA A 856 -19.31 1.12 51.80
N LEU A 857 -18.56 0.18 52.40
CA LEU A 857 -17.44 -0.50 51.76
C LEU A 857 -17.92 -1.39 50.60
N GLN A 858 -19.01 -2.13 50.77
CA GLN A 858 -19.64 -2.91 49.70
C GLN A 858 -20.08 -1.99 48.55
N THR A 859 -20.78 -0.90 48.83
CA THR A 859 -21.22 0.09 47.83
C THR A 859 -20.04 0.74 47.10
N ALA A 860 -18.93 1.00 47.80
CA ALA A 860 -17.70 1.51 47.19
C ALA A 860 -17.02 0.44 46.31
N MET A 861 -17.02 -0.82 46.74
CA MET A 861 -16.45 -1.93 45.99
C MET A 861 -17.30 -2.30 44.75
N GLU A 862 -18.63 -2.24 44.86
CA GLU A 862 -19.56 -2.38 43.72
C GLU A 862 -19.37 -1.25 42.70
N LYS A 863 -19.26 0.01 43.16
CA LYS A 863 -18.93 1.15 42.27
C LYS A 863 -17.56 1.00 41.62
N LEU A 864 -16.56 0.49 42.34
CA LEU A 864 -15.23 0.22 41.80
C LEU A 864 -15.27 -0.93 40.77
N GLN A 865 -15.97 -2.02 41.07
CA GLN A 865 -16.18 -3.15 40.17
C GLN A 865 -16.92 -2.71 38.90
N GLN A 866 -18.02 -1.96 39.03
CA GLN A 866 -18.77 -1.42 37.90
C GLN A 866 -17.88 -0.52 37.02
N ARG A 867 -17.11 0.38 37.63
CA ARG A 867 -16.18 1.25 36.91
C ARG A 867 -15.03 0.49 36.25
N PHE A 868 -14.53 -0.58 36.88
CA PHE A 868 -13.53 -1.47 36.30
C PHE A 868 -14.10 -2.29 35.12
N MET A 869 -15.34 -2.78 35.24
CA MET A 869 -16.05 -3.46 34.15
C MET A 869 -16.29 -2.51 32.97
N SER A 870 -16.75 -1.28 33.20
CA SER A 870 -16.90 -0.27 32.15
C SER A 870 -15.57 0.06 31.48
N LEU A 871 -14.48 0.25 32.24
CA LEU A 871 -13.15 0.51 31.69
C LEU A 871 -12.60 -0.70 30.89
N MET A 872 -12.88 -1.92 31.33
CA MET A 872 -12.48 -3.15 30.63
C MET A 872 -13.31 -3.37 29.35
N GLN A 873 -14.58 -2.98 29.34
CA GLN A 873 -15.42 -2.97 28.13
C GLN A 873 -14.92 -1.90 27.16
N GLU A 874 -14.76 -0.65 27.59
CA GLU A 874 -14.22 0.45 26.78
C GLU A 874 -12.85 0.07 26.18
N LYS A 875 -12.00 -0.62 26.95
CA LYS A 875 -10.71 -1.14 26.47
C LYS A 875 -10.85 -2.29 25.47
N ALA A 876 -11.89 -3.13 25.58
CA ALA A 876 -12.18 -4.18 24.60
C ALA A 876 -12.69 -3.56 23.29
N ASP A 877 -13.66 -2.65 23.38
CA ASP A 877 -14.23 -1.90 22.24
C ASP A 877 -13.14 -1.09 21.52
N LEU A 878 -12.23 -0.45 22.28
CA LEU A 878 -11.05 0.23 21.72
C LEU A 878 -10.08 -0.73 21.04
N LYS A 879 -9.89 -1.95 21.57
CA LYS A 879 -9.00 -2.96 20.97
C LYS A 879 -9.60 -3.50 19.67
N GLU A 880 -10.88 -3.84 19.64
CA GLU A 880 -11.60 -4.23 18.43
C GLU A 880 -11.52 -3.13 17.36
N ARG A 881 -11.69 -1.86 17.77
CA ARG A 881 -11.59 -0.71 16.87
C ARG A 881 -10.16 -0.42 16.38
N VAL A 882 -9.13 -0.79 17.13
CA VAL A 882 -7.74 -0.79 16.66
C VAL A 882 -7.52 -1.91 15.66
N GLU A 883 -7.99 -3.13 15.95
CA GLU A 883 -7.87 -4.30 15.06
C GLU A 883 -8.62 -4.06 13.73
N GLU A 884 -9.78 -3.39 13.75
CA GLU A 884 -10.51 -2.94 12.55
C GLU A 884 -9.71 -1.91 11.74
N LEU A 885 -9.05 -0.94 12.40
CA LEU A 885 -8.21 0.06 11.75
C LEU A 885 -6.93 -0.54 11.17
N GLU A 886 -6.31 -1.51 11.85
CA GLU A 886 -5.18 -2.27 11.33
C GLU A 886 -5.58 -3.07 10.08
N HIS A 887 -6.75 -3.73 10.10
CA HIS A 887 -7.29 -4.42 8.93
C HIS A 887 -7.52 -3.47 7.73
N ARG A 888 -8.10 -2.29 7.98
CA ARG A 888 -8.28 -1.24 6.95
C ARG A 888 -6.94 -0.71 6.44
N CYS A 889 -5.92 -0.55 7.29
CA CYS A 889 -4.58 -0.16 6.87
C CYS A 889 -3.89 -1.22 6.01
N ILE A 890 -4.05 -2.51 6.32
CA ILE A 890 -3.53 -3.62 5.51
C ILE A 890 -4.20 -3.63 4.13
N GLN A 891 -5.54 -3.49 4.08
CA GLN A 891 -6.27 -3.38 2.81
C GLN A 891 -5.79 -2.19 1.96
N LEU A 892 -5.70 -0.99 2.56
CA LEU A 892 -5.23 0.21 1.88
C LEU A 892 -3.77 0.09 1.41
N SER A 893 -2.93 -0.70 2.10
CA SER A 893 -1.58 -1.04 1.60
C SER A 893 -1.68 -1.89 0.33
N GLY A 894 -2.42 -3.00 0.36
CA GLY A 894 -2.59 -3.87 -0.81
C GLY A 894 -3.21 -3.16 -2.02
N GLU A 895 -4.18 -2.26 -1.80
CA GLU A 895 -4.71 -1.37 -2.84
C GLU A 895 -3.65 -0.40 -3.38
N THR A 896 -2.81 0.17 -2.51
CA THR A 896 -1.70 1.05 -2.91
C THR A 896 -0.62 0.30 -3.70
N ASP A 897 -0.30 -0.93 -3.30
CA ASP A 897 0.66 -1.79 -3.98
C ASP A 897 0.13 -2.21 -5.37
N THR A 898 -1.16 -2.57 -5.47
CA THR A 898 -1.85 -2.84 -6.75
C THR A 898 -1.85 -1.62 -7.68
N ILE A 899 -2.06 -0.42 -7.14
CA ILE A 899 -1.93 0.85 -7.88
C ILE A 899 -0.47 1.06 -8.33
N GLY A 900 0.51 0.69 -7.51
CA GLY A 900 1.93 0.69 -7.84
C GLY A 900 2.26 -0.23 -9.02
N GLU A 901 1.75 -1.46 -9.01
CA GLU A 901 1.88 -2.41 -10.13
C GLU A 901 1.25 -1.86 -11.41
N TYR A 902 0.03 -1.31 -11.35
CA TYR A 902 -0.61 -0.71 -12.51
C TYR A 902 0.17 0.49 -13.06
N ILE A 903 0.77 1.31 -12.19
CA ILE A 903 1.67 2.41 -12.58
C ILE A 903 2.95 1.86 -13.25
N ALA A 904 3.52 0.75 -12.77
CA ALA A 904 4.69 0.12 -13.37
C ALA A 904 4.37 -0.49 -14.74
N LEU A 905 3.25 -1.21 -14.87
CA LEU A 905 2.74 -1.76 -16.13
C LEU A 905 2.47 -0.66 -17.15
N TYR A 906 1.82 0.44 -16.74
CA TYR A 906 1.59 1.59 -17.62
C TYR A 906 2.89 2.27 -18.06
N GLN A 907 3.89 2.40 -17.17
CA GLN A 907 5.20 2.91 -17.55
C GLN A 907 5.93 1.99 -18.55
N SER A 908 5.87 0.67 -18.34
CA SER A 908 6.43 -0.33 -19.25
C SER A 908 5.75 -0.30 -20.62
N GLN A 909 4.42 -0.33 -20.67
CA GLN A 909 3.63 -0.22 -21.91
C GLN A 909 3.94 1.08 -22.66
N ARG A 910 4.08 2.20 -21.93
CA ARG A 910 4.45 3.50 -22.50
C ARG A 910 5.89 3.53 -23.02
N ALA A 911 6.82 2.84 -22.38
CA ALA A 911 8.18 2.68 -22.87
C ALA A 911 8.21 1.86 -24.18
N ILE A 912 7.48 0.73 -24.23
CA ILE A 912 7.33 -0.11 -25.44
C ILE A 912 6.68 0.68 -26.59
N MET A 913 5.63 1.46 -26.32
CA MET A 913 5.03 2.33 -27.36
C MET A 913 5.98 3.44 -27.82
N LYS A 914 6.78 4.02 -26.91
CA LYS A 914 7.80 5.01 -27.28
C LYS A 914 8.89 4.38 -28.16
N GLN A 915 9.37 3.18 -27.81
CA GLN A 915 10.33 2.44 -28.61
C GLN A 915 9.76 2.14 -30.02
N LYS A 916 8.55 1.56 -30.10
CA LYS A 916 7.88 1.30 -31.40
C LYS A 916 7.61 2.55 -32.23
N HIS A 917 7.47 3.72 -31.60
CA HIS A 917 7.40 4.99 -32.31
C HIS A 917 8.79 5.42 -32.82
N GLN A 918 9.85 5.29 -32.01
CA GLN A 918 11.22 5.59 -32.43
C GLN A 918 11.71 4.67 -33.56
N GLU A 919 11.36 3.39 -33.53
CA GLU A 919 11.61 2.42 -34.62
C GLU A 919 10.90 2.84 -35.92
N LYS A 920 9.65 3.32 -35.82
CA LYS A 920 8.91 3.87 -36.97
C LYS A 920 9.53 5.16 -37.51
N GLU A 921 9.93 6.08 -36.64
CA GLU A 921 10.62 7.32 -37.07
C GLU A 921 11.97 7.00 -37.74
N GLN A 922 12.72 6.02 -37.24
CA GLN A 922 13.95 5.54 -37.88
C GLN A 922 13.69 4.95 -39.27
N TYR A 923 12.66 4.12 -39.42
CA TYR A 923 12.25 3.57 -40.71
C TYR A 923 11.79 4.66 -41.70
N ILE A 924 10.99 5.63 -41.23
CA ILE A 924 10.56 6.79 -42.04
C ILE A 924 11.76 7.65 -42.45
N SER A 925 12.72 7.87 -41.56
CA SER A 925 13.95 8.62 -41.85
C SER A 925 14.84 7.89 -42.86
N MET A 926 14.95 6.56 -42.78
CA MET A 926 15.67 5.74 -43.74
C MET A 926 15.01 5.81 -45.12
N LEU A 927 13.69 5.58 -45.20
CA LEU A 927 12.93 5.65 -46.45
C LEU A 927 12.93 7.06 -47.07
N ALA A 928 13.01 8.11 -46.24
CA ALA A 928 13.21 9.49 -46.70
C ALA A 928 14.63 9.73 -47.25
N GLN A 929 15.65 9.15 -46.64
CA GLN A 929 17.03 9.19 -47.14
C GLN A 929 17.16 8.43 -48.47
N ASP A 930 16.63 7.21 -48.58
CA ASP A 930 16.62 6.40 -49.80
C ASP A 930 15.93 7.15 -50.96
N LYS A 931 14.83 7.84 -50.66
CA LYS A 931 14.12 8.70 -51.61
C LYS A 931 14.95 9.91 -52.06
N GLU A 932 15.76 10.49 -51.19
CA GLU A 932 16.65 11.61 -51.56
C GLU A 932 17.87 11.15 -52.36
N GLU A 933 18.45 9.98 -52.01
CA GLU A 933 19.51 9.35 -52.82
C GLU A 933 18.99 8.97 -54.22
N MET A 934 17.77 8.41 -54.31
CA MET A 934 17.15 8.08 -55.58
C MET A 934 16.89 9.34 -56.43
N LYS A 935 16.42 10.45 -55.85
CA LYS A 935 16.35 11.75 -56.55
C LYS A 935 17.72 12.21 -57.04
N ALA A 936 18.77 12.09 -56.21
CA ALA A 936 20.11 12.51 -56.58
C ALA A 936 20.64 11.71 -57.77
N LYS A 937 20.48 10.38 -57.76
CA LYS A 937 20.81 9.49 -58.88
C LYS A 937 19.98 9.81 -60.14
N LEU A 938 18.69 10.11 -60.01
CA LEU A 938 17.86 10.55 -61.15
C LEU A 938 18.28 11.92 -61.71
N ALA A 939 18.71 12.85 -60.86
CA ALA A 939 19.25 14.15 -61.28
C ALA A 939 20.63 14.01 -61.95
N GLU A 940 21.49 13.12 -61.46
CA GLU A 940 22.76 12.79 -62.12
C GLU A 940 22.52 12.13 -63.48
N LEU A 941 21.59 11.17 -63.56
CA LEU A 941 21.14 10.56 -64.82
C LEU A 941 20.64 11.61 -65.82
N GLN A 942 19.82 12.57 -65.36
CA GLN A 942 19.35 13.69 -66.21
C GLN A 942 20.52 14.55 -66.72
N ASN A 943 21.51 14.85 -65.88
CA ASN A 943 22.70 15.60 -66.27
C ASN A 943 23.58 14.82 -67.27
N LEU A 944 23.72 13.50 -67.09
CA LEU A 944 24.45 12.63 -68.03
C LEU A 944 23.72 12.53 -69.38
N VAL A 945 22.40 12.39 -69.38
CA VAL A 945 21.59 12.40 -70.62
C VAL A 945 21.67 13.76 -71.33
N MET A 946 21.62 14.87 -70.60
CA MET A 946 21.86 16.21 -71.17
C MET A 946 23.26 16.34 -71.78
N ARG A 947 24.29 15.78 -71.12
CA ARG A 947 25.66 15.74 -71.65
C ARG A 947 25.77 14.89 -72.91
N LEU A 948 25.19 13.69 -72.93
CA LEU A 948 25.15 12.81 -74.10
C LEU A 948 24.44 13.47 -75.29
N VAL A 949 23.34 14.19 -75.05
CA VAL A 949 22.64 14.97 -76.07
C VAL A 949 23.48 16.14 -76.56
N ALA A 950 24.24 16.82 -75.70
CA ALA A 950 25.18 17.87 -76.09
C ALA A 950 26.35 17.31 -76.94
N GLU A 951 26.97 16.21 -76.51
CA GLU A 951 28.03 15.49 -77.22
C GLU A 951 27.56 15.03 -78.61
N ARG A 952 26.35 14.46 -78.70
CA ARG A 952 25.69 14.10 -79.97
C ARG A 952 25.41 15.32 -80.85
N ASN A 953 24.95 16.43 -80.27
CA ASN A 953 24.66 17.65 -81.02
C ASN A 953 25.94 18.34 -81.52
N GLU A 954 27.04 18.28 -80.75
CA GLU A 954 28.36 18.66 -81.23
C GLU A 954 28.80 17.77 -82.40
N TRP A 955 28.65 16.46 -82.29
CA TRP A 955 28.94 15.53 -83.38
C TRP A 955 28.11 15.84 -84.64
N TYR A 956 26.82 16.13 -84.48
CA TYR A 956 25.93 16.51 -85.57
C TYR A 956 26.35 17.84 -86.21
N ASN A 957 26.77 18.83 -85.42
CA ASN A 957 27.31 20.10 -85.90
C ASN A 957 28.67 19.94 -86.62
N ARG A 958 29.55 19.05 -86.13
CA ARG A 958 30.81 18.70 -86.82
C ARG A 958 30.54 17.98 -88.15
N TYR A 959 29.59 17.06 -88.17
CA TYR A 959 29.20 16.30 -89.37
C TYR A 959 28.52 17.19 -90.42
N THR A 960 27.53 17.99 -90.03
CA THR A 960 26.87 18.95 -90.94
C THR A 960 27.82 20.06 -91.40
N GLY A 961 28.73 20.53 -90.53
CA GLY A 961 29.80 21.45 -90.91
C GLY A 961 30.79 20.85 -91.93
N ALA A 962 31.09 19.55 -91.84
CA ALA A 962 31.89 18.84 -92.83
C ALA A 962 31.11 18.60 -94.15
N ALA A 963 29.83 18.22 -94.07
CA ALA A 963 28.96 17.99 -95.23
C ALA A 963 28.69 19.27 -96.03
N ALA A 964 28.59 20.43 -95.37
CA ALA A 964 28.48 21.73 -96.02
C ALA A 964 29.78 22.17 -96.76
N GLY A 965 30.88 21.45 -96.57
CA GLY A 965 32.19 21.79 -97.16
C GLY A 965 32.43 21.27 -98.58
N ALA A 966 31.58 20.39 -99.13
CA ALA A 966 31.81 19.79 -100.45
C ALA A 966 30.52 19.38 -101.19
N GLY A 967 30.25 20.01 -102.34
CA GLY A 967 29.30 19.53 -103.34
C GLY A 967 28.03 20.36 -103.49
N THR A 968 27.91 21.04 -104.63
CA THR A 968 26.63 21.53 -105.17
C THR A 968 25.86 20.39 -105.86
N VAL A 969 24.51 20.43 -105.89
CA VAL A 969 23.59 20.09 -107.01
C VAL A 969 22.16 19.74 -106.52
N ASN A 970 21.14 20.30 -107.20
CA ASN A 970 19.69 19.97 -107.12
C ASN A 970 19.35 18.66 -107.88
N PRO A 971 18.12 18.09 -107.91
CA PRO A 971 16.81 18.52 -107.39
C PRO A 971 16.21 17.48 -106.39
N ASP A 972 15.11 17.67 -105.65
CA ASP A 972 13.70 17.95 -106.00
C ASP A 972 13.02 16.89 -106.91
N LEU A 973 12.04 16.15 -106.34
CA LEU A 973 10.84 15.65 -107.03
C LEU A 973 9.80 15.08 -106.02
N LEU A 974 8.73 15.86 -105.82
CA LEU A 974 7.41 15.48 -105.26
C LEU A 974 6.51 14.87 -106.40
N PRO A 975 5.15 14.72 -106.32
CA PRO A 975 4.10 14.92 -105.27
C PRO A 975 3.32 13.59 -104.97
N VAL A 976 2.09 13.44 -104.46
CA VAL A 976 0.82 14.21 -104.24
C VAL A 976 0.14 13.63 -102.95
N GLY A 977 -0.75 14.26 -102.18
CA GLY A 977 -1.42 15.58 -102.20
C GLY A 977 -1.59 16.11 -100.75
N GLU A 978 -2.49 17.01 -100.37
CA GLU A 978 -3.72 17.60 -100.94
C GLU A 978 -4.99 16.70 -100.90
N ASP A 979 -6.14 17.13 -100.33
CA ASP A 979 -6.54 18.50 -99.94
C ASP A 979 -7.39 18.60 -98.63
N HIS A 980 -7.59 19.83 -98.15
CA HIS A 980 -8.10 20.21 -96.82
C HIS A 980 -9.62 20.47 -96.73
N ALA A 981 -10.15 20.49 -95.49
CA ALA A 981 -11.32 21.27 -95.11
C ALA A 981 -11.10 21.97 -93.73
N PRO A 982 -11.69 23.15 -93.45
CA PRO A 982 -11.07 24.10 -92.51
C PRO A 982 -11.83 24.37 -91.20
N SER A 983 -11.15 25.08 -90.28
CA SER A 983 -11.60 25.49 -88.94
C SER A 983 -12.62 26.63 -88.94
N GLN A 984 -13.59 26.64 -88.00
CA GLN A 984 -14.02 27.88 -87.34
C GLN A 984 -14.81 27.73 -86.01
N GLN A 985 -14.30 28.43 -84.99
CA GLN A 985 -15.03 29.29 -84.03
C GLN A 985 -15.91 28.75 -82.86
N GLN A 986 -15.91 29.59 -81.81
CA GLN A 986 -16.85 29.72 -80.67
C GLN A 986 -16.85 28.66 -79.55
N SER A 987 -17.28 29.00 -78.32
CA SER A 987 -16.66 29.93 -77.33
C SER A 987 -17.52 30.06 -76.06
N HIS A 988 -16.91 29.80 -74.89
CA HIS A 988 -17.24 30.32 -73.54
C HIS A 988 -18.64 30.12 -72.90
N THR A 989 -18.57 30.09 -71.55
CA THR A 989 -19.66 30.15 -70.54
C THR A 989 -20.53 28.88 -70.38
N HIS A 990 -21.00 28.52 -69.17
CA HIS A 990 -20.80 29.14 -67.84
C HIS A 990 -20.51 28.10 -66.74
N THR A 991 -19.87 28.53 -65.66
CA THR A 991 -19.41 27.68 -64.54
C THR A 991 -20.18 27.96 -63.25
N GLU A 992 -20.50 26.90 -62.50
CA GLU A 992 -20.75 26.84 -61.04
C GLU A 992 -20.83 25.34 -60.64
N LEU A 993 -20.42 24.80 -59.48
CA LEU A 993 -19.89 25.31 -58.19
C LEU A 993 -18.59 24.50 -57.83
N SER A 994 -17.54 25.10 -57.26
CA SER A 994 -17.20 25.17 -55.80
C SER A 994 -16.95 23.79 -55.11
N ARG A 995 -15.96 23.58 -54.22
CA ARG A 995 -15.10 24.54 -53.45
C ARG A 995 -13.87 23.82 -52.82
N ALA A 996 -12.67 24.40 -52.86
CA ALA A 996 -11.54 24.02 -51.97
C ALA A 996 -10.43 25.10 -51.89
N GLU A 997 -10.45 25.92 -50.84
CA GLU A 997 -9.44 26.91 -50.41
C GLU A 997 -9.63 27.11 -48.90
N ALA A 998 -8.63 27.45 -48.06
CA ALA A 998 -7.17 27.55 -48.22
C ALA A 998 -6.51 27.53 -46.81
N MET A 999 -5.18 27.42 -46.75
CA MET A 999 -4.28 27.92 -45.67
C MET A 999 -2.83 27.62 -46.12
N GLU A 1000 -2.08 28.56 -46.69
CA GLU A 1000 -1.46 29.75 -46.06
C GLU A 1000 -0.25 29.39 -45.19
N ALA A 1001 0.89 30.05 -45.47
CA ALA A 1001 2.18 29.77 -44.86
C ALA A 1001 2.67 30.94 -44.00
N VAL A 1002 3.25 30.64 -42.84
CA VAL A 1002 3.95 31.62 -42.01
C VAL A 1002 5.44 31.25 -42.00
N ALA A 1003 6.27 32.10 -42.61
CA ALA A 1003 7.72 32.03 -42.46
C ALA A 1003 8.13 32.66 -41.12
N SER A 1004 9.13 32.09 -40.45
CA SER A 1004 9.79 32.72 -39.31
C SER A 1004 11.25 32.29 -39.26
N PHE A 1005 12.12 33.17 -39.74
CA PHE A 1005 13.57 33.11 -39.52
C PHE A 1005 13.86 33.78 -38.17
N GLU A 1006 14.46 33.06 -37.23
CA GLU A 1006 15.23 33.66 -36.15
C GLU A 1006 16.69 33.18 -36.21
N ARG A 1007 17.61 34.05 -35.78
CA ARG A 1007 19.06 33.88 -35.96
C ARG A 1007 19.80 34.21 -34.67
N SER A 1008 20.29 33.18 -33.99
CA SER A 1008 21.34 33.25 -32.96
C SER A 1008 22.19 31.96 -33.08
N SER A 1009 23.52 31.92 -33.20
CA SER A 1009 24.69 32.72 -32.75
C SER A 1009 25.42 32.07 -31.57
N GLY A 1010 26.62 31.54 -31.84
CA GLY A 1010 27.42 30.67 -30.95
C GLY A 1010 27.83 29.42 -31.75
N PHE A 1011 29.09 29.26 -32.19
CA PHE A 1011 30.29 28.85 -31.42
C PHE A 1011 30.07 27.50 -30.71
N GLU A 1012 30.93 26.48 -30.86
CA GLU A 1012 32.38 26.50 -31.17
C GLU A 1012 32.86 25.25 -31.96
N ALA A 1013 34.13 25.29 -32.42
CA ALA A 1013 35.11 24.25 -32.85
C ALA A 1013 34.69 22.77 -33.13
N SER A 1014 35.37 21.98 -33.99
CA SER A 1014 36.78 22.03 -34.41
C SER A 1014 37.02 21.59 -35.87
N SER A 1015 38.14 22.06 -36.44
CA SER A 1015 38.74 21.56 -37.68
C SER A 1015 39.72 20.41 -37.38
N LEU A 1016 39.98 19.50 -38.35
CA LEU A 1016 41.33 19.28 -38.93
C LEU A 1016 41.44 18.10 -39.93
N HIS A 1017 42.52 18.15 -40.72
CA HIS A 1017 43.19 17.08 -41.50
C HIS A 1017 42.54 16.44 -42.74
N THR A 1018 42.89 17.01 -43.90
CA THR A 1018 43.69 16.28 -44.91
C THR A 1018 45.19 16.61 -44.69
N PRO A 1019 46.17 15.74 -45.04
CA PRO A 1019 46.75 15.68 -46.41
C PRO A 1019 47.20 14.25 -46.85
N SER A 1020 47.06 13.80 -48.11
CA SER A 1020 47.93 14.00 -49.30
C SER A 1020 48.91 12.84 -49.61
N SER A 1021 49.21 12.70 -50.92
CA SER A 1021 50.40 12.10 -51.55
C SER A 1021 50.45 10.58 -51.80
N GLY A 1022 50.62 10.23 -53.08
CA GLY A 1022 50.74 8.87 -53.61
C GLY A 1022 50.81 8.85 -55.15
N LEU A 1023 51.86 9.47 -55.71
CA LEU A 1023 52.12 9.58 -57.17
C LEU A 1023 53.08 8.46 -57.64
N VAL A 1024 53.41 8.42 -58.96
CA VAL A 1024 54.48 7.62 -59.63
C VAL A 1024 53.99 6.20 -60.06
N GLN A 1025 54.12 5.70 -61.33
CA GLN A 1025 54.91 6.14 -62.51
C GLN A 1025 54.32 5.71 -63.90
N THR A 1026 54.58 6.52 -64.95
CA THR A 1026 54.79 6.21 -66.42
C THR A 1026 53.82 5.38 -67.30
N GLU A 1027 53.25 6.07 -68.32
CA GLU A 1027 53.47 5.92 -69.80
C GLU A 1027 53.37 4.55 -70.55
N PRO A 1028 53.11 4.49 -71.90
CA PRO A 1028 52.46 5.47 -72.82
C PRO A 1028 51.56 4.89 -73.99
N LYS A 1029 50.43 5.56 -74.31
CA LYS A 1029 49.74 5.64 -75.65
C LYS A 1029 49.24 4.32 -76.34
N PRO A 1030 48.45 4.37 -77.45
CA PRO A 1030 47.70 5.49 -78.06
C PRO A 1030 46.19 5.23 -78.36
N LEU A 1031 45.46 6.32 -78.65
CA LEU A 1031 44.32 6.46 -79.59
C LEU A 1031 43.34 5.27 -79.84
N VAL A 1032 42.19 5.31 -79.15
CA VAL A 1032 40.87 4.90 -79.69
C VAL A 1032 39.81 5.88 -79.14
N PRO A 1033 38.84 6.38 -79.94
CA PRO A 1033 37.72 7.15 -79.40
C PRO A 1033 36.80 6.24 -78.58
N LYS A 1034 36.72 6.44 -77.26
CA LYS A 1034 35.66 5.87 -76.43
C LYS A 1034 34.43 6.78 -76.46
N GLU A 1035 33.64 6.67 -77.52
CA GLU A 1035 32.39 7.43 -77.65
C GLU A 1035 31.34 6.99 -76.62
N ASP A 1036 31.49 5.77 -76.09
CA ASP A 1036 30.63 5.21 -75.04
C ASP A 1036 30.91 5.74 -73.62
N GLY A 1037 31.79 6.73 -73.40
CA GLY A 1037 32.16 7.18 -72.05
C GLY A 1037 30.96 7.63 -71.20
N THR A 1038 30.18 8.57 -71.72
CA THR A 1038 28.94 9.04 -71.07
C THR A 1038 27.83 7.99 -71.11
N ALA A 1039 27.78 7.16 -72.16
CA ALA A 1039 26.79 6.08 -72.30
C ALA A 1039 27.01 4.94 -71.27
N GLN A 1040 28.27 4.57 -70.99
CA GLN A 1040 28.63 3.58 -69.97
C GLN A 1040 28.29 4.11 -68.57
N GLN A 1041 28.49 5.40 -68.29
CA GLN A 1041 28.06 6.03 -67.04
C GLN A 1041 26.51 6.00 -66.88
N ILE A 1042 25.77 6.25 -67.96
CA ILE A 1042 24.29 6.12 -67.97
C ILE A 1042 23.87 4.67 -67.70
N MET A 1043 24.48 3.68 -68.37
CA MET A 1043 24.17 2.26 -68.18
C MET A 1043 24.50 1.76 -66.75
N GLN A 1044 25.65 2.19 -66.21
CA GLN A 1044 26.07 1.94 -64.83
C GLN A 1044 25.03 2.48 -63.83
N LEU A 1045 24.68 3.76 -63.95
CA LEU A 1045 23.75 4.44 -63.04
C LEU A 1045 22.32 3.90 -63.16
N LEU A 1046 21.88 3.51 -64.36
CA LEU A 1046 20.62 2.80 -64.56
C LEU A 1046 20.61 1.43 -63.85
N HIS A 1047 21.72 0.68 -63.90
CA HIS A 1047 21.84 -0.59 -63.19
C HIS A 1047 21.78 -0.40 -61.66
N GLU A 1048 22.41 0.66 -61.14
CA GLU A 1048 22.37 1.01 -59.70
C GLU A 1048 20.99 1.52 -59.24
N ILE A 1049 20.23 2.19 -60.11
CA ILE A 1049 18.82 2.58 -59.86
C ILE A 1049 17.90 1.34 -59.94
N GLN A 1050 18.20 0.38 -60.80
CA GLN A 1050 17.41 -0.85 -60.98
C GLN A 1050 17.64 -1.88 -59.86
N ASN A 1051 18.86 -1.94 -59.29
CA ASN A 1051 19.26 -2.87 -58.23
C ASN A 1051 19.74 -2.15 -56.95
N PRO A 1052 18.90 -1.36 -56.24
CA PRO A 1052 19.30 -0.62 -55.05
C PRO A 1052 19.66 -1.52 -53.84
N GLN A 1053 19.25 -2.79 -53.85
CA GLN A 1053 19.55 -3.79 -52.81
C GLN A 1053 21.02 -4.25 -52.77
N GLY A 1054 21.88 -3.80 -53.70
CA GLY A 1054 23.28 -4.24 -53.80
C GLY A 1054 24.21 -3.81 -52.65
N ALA A 1055 23.78 -2.90 -51.77
CA ALA A 1055 24.53 -2.47 -50.59
C ALA A 1055 24.01 -3.17 -49.31
N PRO A 1056 24.87 -3.81 -48.49
CA PRO A 1056 24.43 -4.56 -47.32
C PRO A 1056 23.98 -3.65 -46.16
N ARG A 1057 22.71 -3.23 -46.21
CA ARG A 1057 21.98 -2.57 -45.11
C ARG A 1057 20.63 -3.22 -44.86
N SER A 1058 20.64 -4.53 -44.60
CA SER A 1058 19.47 -5.20 -44.02
C SER A 1058 19.15 -4.60 -42.65
N PRO A 1059 17.88 -4.22 -42.37
CA PRO A 1059 17.49 -3.79 -41.03
C PRO A 1059 17.55 -5.00 -40.09
N PRO A 1060 18.19 -4.89 -38.90
CA PRO A 1060 18.48 -6.04 -38.03
C PRO A 1060 17.27 -6.51 -37.21
N PHE A 1061 16.07 -6.52 -37.79
CA PHE A 1061 14.82 -6.85 -37.08
C PHE A 1061 13.71 -7.46 -37.96
N LEU A 1062 14.05 -8.48 -38.75
CA LEU A 1062 13.10 -9.56 -39.07
C LEU A 1062 13.45 -10.78 -38.22
N GLY A 1063 12.87 -10.84 -37.02
CA GLY A 1063 12.85 -12.07 -36.23
C GLY A 1063 12.03 -13.15 -36.94
N GLU A 1064 12.41 -14.40 -36.76
CA GLU A 1064 11.79 -15.56 -37.39
C GLU A 1064 10.28 -15.64 -37.06
N ASN A 1065 9.41 -15.30 -38.03
CA ASN A 1065 8.02 -15.78 -38.21
C ASN A 1065 7.29 -15.00 -39.32
N PRO A 1066 7.47 -15.32 -40.62
CA PRO A 1066 6.52 -14.94 -41.64
C PRO A 1066 5.26 -15.81 -41.51
N CYS A 1067 4.14 -15.24 -41.04
CA CYS A 1067 2.85 -15.93 -40.98
C CYS A 1067 2.25 -16.11 -42.38
N ILE A 1068 2.76 -17.10 -43.12
CA ILE A 1068 2.18 -17.55 -44.39
C ILE A 1068 1.12 -18.63 -44.09
N PRO A 1069 -0.12 -18.52 -44.60
CA PRO A 1069 -1.10 -19.61 -44.52
C PRO A 1069 -0.57 -20.89 -45.18
N PHE A 1070 -0.97 -22.05 -44.64
CA PHE A 1070 -0.35 -23.38 -44.82
C PHE A 1070 -0.22 -23.96 -46.24
N PHE A 1071 -0.57 -23.20 -47.29
CA PHE A 1071 -0.67 -23.65 -48.69
C PHE A 1071 0.31 -22.97 -49.65
N TYR A 1072 1.20 -22.09 -49.18
CA TYR A 1072 2.19 -21.42 -50.03
C TYR A 1072 3.61 -21.48 -49.43
N ARG A 1073 4.58 -21.87 -50.25
CA ARG A 1073 6.02 -21.69 -50.02
C ARG A 1073 6.68 -21.47 -51.40
N PRO A 1074 7.56 -20.47 -51.57
CA PRO A 1074 8.34 -20.32 -52.80
C PRO A 1074 9.34 -21.48 -52.98
N ASP A 1075 9.66 -21.78 -54.23
CA ASP A 1075 10.84 -22.57 -54.61
C ASP A 1075 12.02 -21.62 -54.90
N GLU A 1076 13.24 -22.14 -55.04
CA GLU A 1076 14.48 -21.36 -55.20
C GLU A 1076 14.60 -20.55 -56.53
N GLN A 1077 13.50 -20.43 -57.29
CA GLN A 1077 13.37 -19.62 -58.51
C GLN A 1077 12.11 -18.71 -58.52
N ASP A 1078 11.44 -18.51 -57.39
CA ASP A 1078 10.32 -17.57 -57.19
C ASP A 1078 9.04 -17.81 -58.04
N GLU A 1079 8.87 -19.01 -58.62
CA GLU A 1079 7.59 -19.42 -59.23
C GLU A 1079 6.58 -19.95 -58.20
N VAL A 1080 5.37 -19.38 -58.17
CA VAL A 1080 4.27 -19.85 -57.31
C VAL A 1080 3.42 -20.89 -58.05
N LYS A 1081 3.52 -22.16 -57.65
CA LYS A 1081 2.68 -23.26 -58.17
C LYS A 1081 1.57 -23.62 -57.19
N ILE A 1082 0.33 -23.65 -57.67
CA ILE A 1082 -0.84 -24.10 -56.91
C ILE A 1082 -0.90 -25.63 -56.99
N LEU A 1083 -0.74 -26.29 -55.84
CA LEU A 1083 -1.04 -27.72 -55.68
C LEU A 1083 -2.53 -27.86 -55.34
N VAL A 1084 -3.30 -28.40 -56.29
CA VAL A 1084 -4.68 -28.84 -56.06
C VAL A 1084 -4.64 -30.26 -55.52
N VAL A 1085 -5.44 -30.51 -54.48
CA VAL A 1085 -5.88 -31.83 -54.01
C VAL A 1085 -7.40 -31.77 -53.91
#